data_AF-A0A090N0B2-F1
#
_entry.id   AF-A0A090N0B2-F1
#
_cell.length_a   1.000
_cell.length_b   1.000
_cell.length_c   1.000
_cell.angle_alpha   90.00
_cell.angle_beta   90.00
_cell.angle_gamma   90.00
#
_symmetry.space_group_name_H-M   'P 1'
#
loop_
_entity.id
_entity.type
_entity.pdbx_description
1 polymer ?
#
loop_
_entity_poly.entity_id
_entity_poly.type
_entity_poly.pdbx_seq_one_letter_code
_entity_poly.pdbx_strand_id
1 'polypeptide(L)'
;MANDTKSNCIESLIPTNVGIQALEFYFPKNYVDQSKLEIFDNVSTGKYTIGLGQHQMSFFCDHEDINSICLTVLGNLLNKNQIDKMDIGYLAVGTETIIDKRNNDIEGVDIKNACFGGTQALFSAVDWVYSNWETEKRYAIAVMGDVAIYEPGRARCTGGAGAFAVLIGPNAPFVIEKGVRSCYMNDLYDFYKPIGGMSSDFPIVNSELSLDSYIKAAEECYKGYCKKYKKIYGKNICLNDFESIMFHCPFTRMIQKTLAKLTYIDFINNKGKYLIDIDKLEEFKKFSSEEFNKNRSSLNTFLHSSSLLWEKKTKENIFFNARIGNMYTSSLYAQLVARIGRMNENIINESVSSFLLFSYGSGCASSMFSIKLNILPSNKCAFIKIRNSCIDAIERLEKRTEVTPEYYTKKLLEREEILKGNIPYTPFSLNNLEKMNLFPGTYYLKYVDSKYVREYDRTTMTNKIAIQNNGLEMGNSNLQKNSQIDNVIINNSTNYDNNKSSKNKLYSGWRGYIVISVLFIINMLNYMDRYTVAGVLTQIQAFYSLNDSEGGLLQTIFIVFYMVFAPLAGYLGDRYNRKYIMTVGLTIWIVAVFASSFIPKNTFIAFLLLRGVVGIGEASYAIIAPTLIADIFTEEMRSKSLMIFYFATPVGSGLGYIVGSAVANVANNWQWGVRVTPFFGIICVLLIIFVIKEPERGLAEKSEKNCDSFDGKNTSYWEDLKYLAKSKTYIFTTIGSATITFVTGTLSFWAPTGIEYFYATKYNYSSLSEIPKDTKDNISFLFGLITCIGGIVGVTLGSLISMWWKNGYYCFPKSDKADALVCTVASILAVPFLFLIFELLSTELAITWIMVFFTVLLVCVNTAIIVDMTLCIIVPKRRSVANAFQIMISHLFGDASGPYIVGLVSDLIRGSDKTPNGHFRSLKYAFYVPNVILIISVLSFFLSSIYVTKDKKKYEEEIGIIKDSKI
;
A
#
# COMPACT_ATOMS: atom_id res chain seq x y z
N MET A 1 -26.66 29.10 -52.49
CA MET A 1 -26.54 27.63 -52.34
C MET A 1 -25.22 27.37 -51.61
N ALA A 2 -25.23 27.53 -50.29
CA ALA A 2 -25.41 26.46 -49.31
C ALA A 2 -24.10 25.71 -49.04
N ASN A 3 -23.31 26.23 -48.09
CA ASN A 3 -22.79 25.48 -46.93
C ASN A 3 -21.95 26.43 -46.05
N ASP A 4 -22.67 27.31 -45.36
CA ASP A 4 -22.25 27.87 -44.08
C ASP A 4 -22.74 26.91 -42.97
N THR A 5 -22.03 26.89 -41.83
CA THR A 5 -22.34 26.17 -40.57
C THR A 5 -21.84 24.73 -40.43
N LYS A 6 -20.55 24.55 -40.06
CA LYS A 6 -20.04 23.49 -39.15
C LYS A 6 -18.52 23.57 -38.94
N SER A 7 -18.01 24.64 -38.33
CA SER A 7 -16.63 24.63 -37.83
C SER A 7 -16.38 25.45 -36.56
N ASN A 8 -17.42 25.86 -35.83
CA ASN A 8 -17.25 26.55 -34.55
C ASN A 8 -17.73 25.68 -33.38
N CYS A 9 -16.89 25.65 -32.35
CA CYS A 9 -17.12 25.16 -30.98
C CYS A 9 -17.00 23.65 -30.73
N ILE A 10 -15.77 23.13 -30.84
CA ILE A 10 -15.25 22.30 -29.74
C ILE A 10 -14.39 23.25 -28.90
N GLU A 11 -15.01 23.98 -27.96
CA GLU A 11 -14.24 24.59 -26.88
C GLU A 11 -13.47 23.46 -26.19
N SER A 12 -12.17 23.66 -25.97
CA SER A 12 -11.30 22.63 -25.39
C SER A 12 -11.88 22.14 -24.06
N LEU A 13 -12.25 20.85 -23.99
CA LEU A 13 -12.83 20.24 -22.78
C LEU A 13 -11.87 20.27 -21.57
N ILE A 14 -10.57 20.48 -21.78
CA ILE A 14 -9.54 20.50 -20.72
C ILE A 14 -9.68 21.76 -19.85
N PRO A 15 -9.71 21.64 -18.50
CA PRO A 15 -9.75 22.80 -17.61
C PRO A 15 -8.55 23.72 -17.85
N THR A 16 -8.82 25.01 -18.07
CA THR A 16 -7.78 26.03 -18.30
C THR A 16 -7.41 26.72 -17.00
N ASN A 17 -6.17 27.23 -16.93
CA ASN A 17 -5.68 28.02 -15.80
C ASN A 17 -5.86 27.33 -14.43
N VAL A 18 -5.53 26.04 -14.35
CA VAL A 18 -5.59 25.26 -13.10
C VAL A 18 -4.54 25.76 -12.12
N GLY A 19 -4.96 26.07 -10.90
CA GLY A 19 -4.08 26.59 -9.86
C GLY A 19 -4.82 26.92 -8.58
N ILE A 20 -4.28 27.85 -7.80
CA ILE A 20 -4.76 28.16 -6.44
C ILE A 20 -6.02 29.02 -6.48
N GLN A 21 -7.12 28.47 -5.96
CA GLN A 21 -8.43 29.12 -5.79
C GLN A 21 -8.63 29.72 -4.40
N ALA A 22 -8.06 29.08 -3.38
CA ALA A 22 -8.02 29.57 -2.01
C ALA A 22 -6.79 28.99 -1.30
N LEU A 23 -6.29 29.68 -0.29
CA LEU A 23 -5.23 29.16 0.57
C LEU A 23 -5.44 29.61 2.02
N GLU A 24 -4.82 28.89 2.94
CA GLU A 24 -4.81 29.21 4.36
C GLU A 24 -3.46 28.79 4.96
N PHE A 25 -3.00 29.53 5.98
CA PHE A 25 -1.71 29.28 6.62
C PHE A 25 -1.84 29.34 8.14
N TYR A 26 -1.29 28.34 8.83
CA TYR A 26 -1.33 28.20 10.28
C TYR A 26 0.07 28.00 10.85
N PHE A 27 0.30 28.57 12.02
CA PHE A 27 1.51 28.40 12.82
C PHE A 27 1.16 28.56 14.30
N PRO A 28 1.94 27.96 15.23
CA PRO A 28 1.70 28.08 16.66
C PRO A 28 1.75 29.55 17.10
N LYS A 29 0.96 29.87 18.12
CA LYS A 29 1.00 31.19 18.73
C LYS A 29 2.24 31.40 19.61
N ASN A 30 2.88 30.33 20.10
CA ASN A 30 4.09 30.43 20.91
C ASN A 30 5.36 30.48 20.05
N TYR A 31 6.33 31.30 20.45
CA TYR A 31 7.68 31.31 19.86
C TYR A 31 8.77 31.54 20.91
N VAL A 32 9.96 31.02 20.64
CA VAL A 32 11.19 31.37 21.37
C VAL A 32 12.02 32.34 20.52
N ASP A 33 12.57 33.37 21.17
CA ASP A 33 13.46 34.33 20.53
C ASP A 33 14.87 33.75 20.33
N GLN A 34 15.42 33.87 19.13
CA GLN A 34 16.71 33.26 18.77
C GLN A 34 17.90 33.95 19.46
N SER A 35 17.83 35.26 19.74
CA SER A 35 18.90 35.95 20.47
C SER A 35 18.94 35.50 21.94
N LYS A 36 17.78 35.23 22.54
CA LYS A 36 17.69 34.62 23.87
C LYS A 36 18.16 33.17 23.87
N LEU A 37 17.85 32.42 22.81
CA LEU A 37 18.32 31.05 22.64
C LEU A 37 19.85 30.99 22.44
N GLU A 38 20.47 31.97 21.79
CA GLU A 38 21.94 32.08 21.68
C GLU A 38 22.60 32.17 23.06
N ILE A 39 22.04 33.00 23.95
CA ILE A 39 22.51 33.15 25.33
C ILE A 39 22.32 31.85 26.11
N PHE A 40 21.13 31.24 26.00
CA PHE A 40 20.80 29.99 26.69
C PHE A 40 21.70 28.81 26.25
N ASP A 41 21.98 28.68 24.96
CA ASP A 41 22.85 27.62 24.40
C ASP A 41 24.35 27.93 24.56
N ASN A 42 24.72 29.06 25.18
CA ASN A 42 26.09 29.53 25.36
C ASN A 42 26.89 29.60 24.05
N VAL A 43 26.31 30.25 23.03
CA VAL A 43 26.95 30.49 21.73
C VAL A 43 27.21 31.98 21.49
N SER A 44 28.13 32.29 20.56
CA SER A 44 28.46 33.66 20.20
C SER A 44 27.24 34.44 19.68
N THR A 45 27.09 35.69 20.10
CA THR A 45 26.05 36.61 19.60
C THR A 45 26.06 36.65 18.07
N GLY A 46 24.89 36.53 17.46
CA GLY A 46 24.73 36.54 16.01
C GLY A 46 24.83 35.16 15.36
N LYS A 47 25.17 34.09 16.09
CA LYS A 47 25.32 32.75 15.48
C LYS A 47 24.03 32.27 14.81
N TYR A 48 22.88 32.48 15.44
CA TYR A 48 21.55 32.10 14.94
C TYR A 48 20.93 33.26 14.17
N THR A 49 20.97 34.47 14.73
CA THR A 49 20.33 35.67 14.17
C THR A 49 20.99 36.23 12.93
N ILE A 50 22.31 36.05 12.75
CA ILE A 50 23.07 36.48 11.57
C ILE A 50 23.57 35.26 10.78
N GLY A 51 24.18 34.29 11.47
CA GLY A 51 24.79 33.11 10.85
C GLY A 51 23.77 32.22 10.14
N LEU A 52 22.61 31.98 10.76
CA LEU A 52 21.48 31.27 10.15
C LEU A 52 20.42 32.22 9.58
N GLY A 53 20.40 33.46 10.08
CA GLY A 53 19.41 34.49 9.77
C GLY A 53 18.01 34.15 10.31
N GLN A 54 17.96 33.56 11.50
CA GLN A 54 16.73 33.17 12.20
C GLN A 54 16.50 34.11 13.39
N HIS A 55 15.29 34.65 13.53
CA HIS A 55 14.94 35.60 14.59
C HIS A 55 14.04 34.99 15.65
N GLN A 56 13.04 34.21 15.23
CA GLN A 56 12.07 33.59 16.12
C GLN A 56 11.79 32.17 15.64
N MET A 57 11.49 31.26 16.57
CA MET A 57 11.18 29.87 16.26
C MET A 57 9.88 29.46 16.92
N SER A 58 8.89 29.07 16.12
CA SER A 58 7.61 28.62 16.64
C SER A 58 7.68 27.16 17.05
N PHE A 59 6.91 26.81 18.08
CA PHE A 59 6.77 25.43 18.53
C PHE A 59 5.39 25.21 19.13
N PHE A 60 4.96 23.97 19.14
CA PHE A 60 3.71 23.54 19.74
C PHE A 60 3.96 23.02 21.15
N CYS A 61 2.96 23.17 22.03
CA CYS A 61 2.94 22.45 23.30
C CYS A 61 2.35 21.04 23.09
N ASP A 62 2.18 20.29 24.18
CA ASP A 62 1.62 18.94 24.21
C ASP A 62 0.15 18.82 23.74
N HIS A 63 -0.59 19.93 23.64
CA HIS A 63 -1.95 19.96 23.12
C HIS A 63 -2.05 20.19 21.60
N GLU A 64 -0.92 20.35 20.89
CA GLU A 64 -0.93 20.48 19.43
C GLU A 64 -0.05 19.40 18.79
N ASP A 65 -0.56 18.78 17.73
CA ASP A 65 0.11 17.74 16.96
C ASP A 65 -0.17 17.92 15.45
N ILE A 66 0.38 17.04 14.62
CA ILE A 66 0.19 17.17 13.17
C ILE A 66 -1.29 17.19 12.74
N ASN A 67 -2.15 16.42 13.41
CA ASN A 67 -3.57 16.43 13.09
C ASN A 67 -4.21 17.74 13.47
N SER A 68 -3.95 18.23 14.68
CA SER A 68 -4.59 19.44 15.19
C SER A 68 -4.27 20.64 14.28
N ILE A 69 -3.05 20.73 13.77
CA ILE A 69 -2.62 21.82 12.90
C ILE A 69 -3.18 21.67 11.48
N CYS A 70 -3.25 20.45 10.95
CA CYS A 70 -3.86 20.14 9.65
C CYS A 70 -5.38 20.39 9.69
N LEU A 71 -6.06 19.96 10.76
CA LEU A 71 -7.48 20.24 11.00
C LEU A 71 -7.75 21.73 11.15
N THR A 72 -6.84 22.47 11.80
CA THR A 72 -6.96 23.92 11.95
C THR A 72 -6.87 24.63 10.61
N VAL A 73 -5.81 24.36 9.83
CA VAL A 73 -5.62 25.05 8.55
C VAL A 73 -6.71 24.66 7.54
N LEU A 74 -7.10 23.38 7.47
CA LEU A 74 -8.17 22.92 6.58
C LEU A 74 -9.53 23.45 7.02
N GLY A 75 -9.83 23.40 8.32
CA GLY A 75 -11.07 23.93 8.87
C GLY A 75 -11.19 25.44 8.63
N ASN A 76 -10.10 26.18 8.75
CA ASN A 76 -10.10 27.62 8.46
C ASN A 76 -10.24 27.90 6.96
N LEU A 77 -9.56 27.13 6.09
CA LEU A 77 -9.71 27.23 4.63
C LEU A 77 -11.17 27.08 4.21
N LEU A 78 -11.85 26.01 4.67
CA LEU A 78 -13.24 25.72 4.31
C LEU A 78 -14.19 26.79 4.86
N ASN A 79 -14.07 27.15 6.15
CA ASN A 79 -15.00 28.08 6.81
C ASN A 79 -14.85 29.51 6.28
N LYS A 80 -13.63 30.05 6.16
CA LYS A 80 -13.38 31.43 5.70
C LYS A 80 -13.80 31.64 4.24
N ASN A 81 -13.73 30.58 3.42
CA ASN A 81 -14.06 30.65 2.01
C ASN A 81 -15.48 30.14 1.68
N GLN A 82 -16.23 29.65 2.68
CA GLN A 82 -17.57 29.08 2.54
C GLN A 82 -17.62 27.95 1.49
N ILE A 83 -16.65 27.03 1.57
CA ILE A 83 -16.54 25.90 0.64
C ILE A 83 -17.35 24.73 1.19
N ASP A 84 -18.27 24.18 0.40
CA ASP A 84 -18.97 22.96 0.77
C ASP A 84 -18.01 21.77 0.71
N LYS A 85 -18.11 20.88 1.70
CA LYS A 85 -17.32 19.64 1.73
C LYS A 85 -17.64 18.72 0.56
N MET A 86 -18.86 18.81 0.00
CA MET A 86 -19.28 18.05 -1.17
C MET A 86 -18.62 18.52 -2.47
N ASP A 87 -18.12 19.75 -2.51
CA ASP A 87 -17.39 20.29 -3.67
C ASP A 87 -15.94 19.79 -3.72
N ILE A 88 -15.50 18.94 -2.80
CA ILE A 88 -14.14 18.41 -2.73
C ILE A 88 -14.12 16.96 -3.23
N GLY A 89 -13.34 16.70 -4.28
CA GLY A 89 -13.15 15.35 -4.85
C GLY A 89 -11.77 14.76 -4.60
N TYR A 90 -10.82 15.59 -4.17
CA TYR A 90 -9.46 15.15 -3.82
C TYR A 90 -8.94 15.88 -2.59
N LEU A 91 -8.29 15.14 -1.69
CA LEU A 91 -7.59 15.68 -0.53
C LEU A 91 -6.31 14.87 -0.32
N ALA A 92 -5.14 15.48 -0.44
CA ALA A 92 -3.87 14.87 -0.07
C ALA A 92 -3.16 15.64 1.04
N VAL A 93 -2.47 14.91 1.93
CA VAL A 93 -1.66 15.52 2.99
C VAL A 93 -0.20 15.22 2.71
N GLY A 94 0.57 16.25 2.39
CA GLY A 94 2.03 16.17 2.34
C GLY A 94 2.59 16.44 3.72
N THR A 95 3.05 15.40 4.39
CA THR A 95 3.62 15.48 5.73
C THR A 95 4.62 14.34 5.89
N GLU A 96 5.68 14.53 6.67
CA GLU A 96 6.52 13.41 7.09
C GLU A 96 5.97 12.72 8.36
N THR A 97 4.89 13.24 8.96
CA THR A 97 4.26 12.74 10.19
C THR A 97 2.97 11.93 9.86
N ILE A 98 2.68 10.78 10.48
CA ILE A 98 1.71 9.75 9.96
C ILE A 98 0.30 9.84 10.58
N ILE A 99 -0.83 10.17 9.89
CA ILE A 99 -2.21 9.90 10.41
C ILE A 99 -3.35 9.79 9.31
N ASP A 100 -4.49 9.13 9.63
CA ASP A 100 -5.57 8.47 8.83
C ASP A 100 -6.86 9.32 8.50
N LYS A 101 -7.64 8.98 7.45
CA LYS A 101 -8.77 9.77 6.84
C LYS A 101 -10.20 9.19 7.07
N ARG A 102 -11.28 9.97 6.85
CA ARG A 102 -12.70 9.61 7.19
C ARG A 102 -13.85 10.10 6.24
N ASN A 103 -13.63 10.57 5.01
CA ASN A 103 -14.73 10.82 4.05
C ASN A 103 -14.68 9.83 2.88
N ASN A 104 -15.83 9.35 2.41
CA ASN A 104 -15.92 8.07 1.69
C ASN A 104 -15.77 8.16 0.16
N ASP A 105 -15.89 9.34 -0.45
CA ASP A 105 -15.64 9.57 -1.88
C ASP A 105 -14.80 10.84 -2.10
N ILE A 106 -13.58 10.82 -1.56
CA ILE A 106 -12.56 11.83 -1.78
C ILE A 106 -11.25 11.09 -2.06
N GLU A 107 -10.70 11.26 -3.26
CA GLU A 107 -9.41 10.69 -3.63
C GLU A 107 -8.25 11.32 -2.86
N GLY A 108 -7.10 10.66 -2.90
CA GLY A 108 -5.86 11.17 -2.32
C GLY A 108 -5.57 10.59 -0.94
N VAL A 109 -4.28 10.39 -0.67
CA VAL A 109 -3.74 9.80 0.57
C VAL A 109 -2.64 10.72 1.12
N ASP A 110 -1.85 10.24 2.06
CA ASP A 110 -0.66 10.96 2.51
C ASP A 110 0.48 10.73 1.50
N ILE A 111 1.25 11.78 1.22
CA ILE A 111 2.40 11.71 0.31
C ILE A 111 3.66 12.13 1.06
N LYS A 112 4.67 11.24 1.07
CA LYS A 112 5.83 11.36 1.95
C LYS A 112 7.14 11.28 1.19
N ASN A 113 7.95 12.33 1.34
CA ASN A 113 9.40 12.33 1.12
C ASN A 113 9.99 13.58 1.79
N ALA A 114 10.30 13.50 3.09
CA ALA A 114 10.77 14.65 3.88
C ALA A 114 9.95 15.93 3.58
N CYS A 115 10.61 17.09 3.49
CA CYS A 115 10.02 18.37 3.13
C CYS A 115 9.41 18.45 1.70
N PHE A 116 9.58 17.45 0.83
CA PHE A 116 9.05 17.44 -0.54
C PHE A 116 7.60 16.94 -0.64
N GLY A 117 7.11 16.20 0.37
CA GLY A 117 5.78 15.58 0.35
C GLY A 117 4.64 16.56 0.06
N GLY A 118 4.74 17.80 0.59
CA GLY A 118 3.78 18.88 0.32
C GLY A 118 3.70 19.29 -1.14
N THR A 119 4.83 19.43 -1.81
CA THR A 119 4.87 19.77 -3.24
C THR A 119 4.35 18.64 -4.11
N GLN A 120 4.64 17.38 -3.75
CA GLN A 120 4.06 16.25 -4.45
C GLN A 120 2.53 16.16 -4.25
N ALA A 121 2.00 16.50 -3.07
CA ALA A 121 0.56 16.62 -2.84
C ALA A 121 -0.07 17.74 -3.69
N LEU A 122 0.59 18.90 -3.80
CA LEU A 122 0.17 19.98 -4.70
C LEU A 122 0.13 19.54 -6.16
N PHE A 123 1.19 18.88 -6.64
CA PHE A 123 1.24 18.40 -8.02
C PHE A 123 0.15 17.37 -8.29
N SER A 124 -0.05 16.43 -7.37
CA SER A 124 -1.10 15.41 -7.49
C SER A 124 -2.50 16.04 -7.49
N ALA A 125 -2.74 17.08 -6.69
CA ALA A 125 -4.00 17.83 -6.71
C ALA A 125 -4.23 18.56 -8.05
N VAL A 126 -3.20 19.19 -8.62
CA VAL A 126 -3.29 19.83 -9.94
C VAL A 126 -3.54 18.82 -11.04
N ASP A 127 -2.81 17.70 -11.02
CA ASP A 127 -2.92 16.65 -12.03
C ASP A 127 -4.29 15.97 -11.93
N TRP A 128 -4.82 15.74 -10.72
CA TRP A 128 -6.19 15.25 -10.50
C TRP A 128 -7.24 16.20 -11.08
N VAL A 129 -7.11 17.52 -10.89
CA VAL A 129 -8.04 18.48 -11.51
C VAL A 129 -7.96 18.40 -13.04
N TYR A 130 -6.76 18.31 -13.62
CA TYR A 130 -6.64 18.12 -15.07
C TYR A 130 -7.30 16.83 -15.57
N SER A 131 -7.26 15.76 -14.78
CA SER A 131 -7.80 14.45 -15.14
C SER A 131 -9.31 14.32 -14.93
N ASN A 132 -9.85 14.91 -13.86
CA ASN A 132 -11.19 14.60 -13.36
C ASN A 132 -12.17 15.77 -13.38
N TRP A 133 -11.73 17.00 -13.71
CA TRP A 133 -12.62 18.16 -13.66
C TRP A 133 -13.85 18.04 -14.57
N GLU A 134 -13.71 17.38 -15.73
CA GLU A 134 -14.82 17.21 -16.68
C GLU A 134 -15.97 16.38 -16.11
N THR A 135 -15.65 15.32 -15.36
CA THR A 135 -16.63 14.38 -14.79
C THR A 135 -17.09 14.81 -13.40
N GLU A 136 -16.16 15.26 -12.56
CA GLU A 136 -16.42 15.53 -11.15
C GLU A 136 -16.91 16.96 -10.91
N LYS A 137 -16.36 17.94 -11.62
CA LYS A 137 -16.53 19.39 -11.34
C LYS A 137 -16.28 19.76 -9.86
N ARG A 138 -15.47 18.96 -9.16
CA ARG A 138 -15.06 19.15 -7.76
C ARG A 138 -13.65 19.69 -7.69
N TYR A 139 -13.33 20.42 -6.62
CA TYR A 139 -12.01 20.93 -6.31
C TYR A 139 -11.10 19.87 -5.67
N ALA A 140 -9.80 20.12 -5.74
CA ALA A 140 -8.79 19.36 -5.01
C ALA A 140 -8.18 20.19 -3.88
N ILE A 141 -7.83 19.56 -2.76
CA ILE A 141 -7.13 20.20 -1.66
C ILE A 141 -5.79 19.48 -1.44
N ALA A 142 -4.72 20.26 -1.29
CA ALA A 142 -3.46 19.80 -0.73
C ALA A 142 -3.25 20.47 0.63
N VAL A 143 -2.91 19.66 1.65
CA VAL A 143 -2.54 20.13 2.99
C VAL A 143 -1.09 19.76 3.24
N MET A 144 -0.29 20.72 3.69
CA MET A 144 1.11 20.56 4.05
C MET A 144 1.24 20.92 5.51
N GLY A 145 1.84 20.07 6.33
CA GLY A 145 1.96 20.35 7.75
C GLY A 145 3.06 19.54 8.37
N ASP A 146 3.84 20.16 9.25
CA ASP A 146 4.92 19.49 9.97
C ASP A 146 5.32 20.23 11.24
N VAL A 147 6.04 19.49 12.08
CA VAL A 147 6.73 19.97 13.27
C VAL A 147 8.19 19.56 13.18
N ALA A 148 9.08 20.52 12.94
CA ALA A 148 10.51 20.31 12.85
C ALA A 148 11.14 20.43 14.24
N ILE A 149 11.54 19.30 14.82
CA ILE A 149 12.15 19.22 16.15
C ILE A 149 13.48 18.45 16.06
N TYR A 150 14.46 18.89 16.84
CA TYR A 150 15.81 18.32 16.88
C TYR A 150 16.31 18.17 18.32
N GLU A 151 17.25 17.25 18.52
CA GLU A 151 17.96 17.05 19.78
C GLU A 151 18.64 18.33 20.28
N PRO A 152 18.90 18.45 21.61
CA PRO A 152 19.83 19.45 22.10
C PRO A 152 21.14 19.44 21.31
N GLY A 153 21.48 20.57 20.71
CA GLY A 153 22.65 20.69 19.85
C GLY A 153 22.47 21.68 18.72
N ARG A 154 23.37 21.62 17.74
CA ARG A 154 23.52 22.63 16.67
C ARG A 154 22.27 22.77 15.78
N ALA A 155 21.47 21.72 15.63
CA ALA A 155 20.29 21.72 14.76
C ALA A 155 19.01 22.27 15.44
N ARG A 156 18.96 22.32 16.77
CA ARG A 156 17.77 22.75 17.53
C ARG A 156 17.26 24.13 17.12
N CYS A 157 18.16 25.07 16.91
CA CYS A 157 17.85 26.44 16.49
C CYS A 157 17.26 26.56 15.07
N THR A 158 17.17 25.45 14.31
CA THR A 158 16.59 25.40 12.97
C THR A 158 15.21 24.76 12.93
N GLY A 159 14.64 24.40 14.09
CA GLY A 159 13.28 23.86 14.18
C GLY A 159 12.21 24.87 13.77
N GLY A 160 10.96 24.48 13.92
CA GLY A 160 9.81 25.30 13.56
C GLY A 160 8.56 24.45 13.37
N ALA A 161 7.44 25.12 13.12
CA ALA A 161 6.14 24.47 13.14
C ALA A 161 5.12 25.27 12.33
N GLY A 162 4.40 24.60 11.44
CA GLY A 162 3.40 25.26 10.60
C GLY A 162 2.65 24.31 9.68
N ALA A 163 1.52 24.79 9.18
CA ALA A 163 0.70 24.09 8.21
C ALA A 163 0.15 25.07 7.15
N PHE A 164 0.01 24.61 5.92
CA PHE A 164 -0.50 25.34 4.77
C PHE A 164 -1.54 24.46 4.08
N ALA A 165 -2.70 25.01 3.72
CA ALA A 165 -3.70 24.31 2.92
C ALA A 165 -4.05 25.13 1.69
N VAL A 166 -4.27 24.45 0.58
CA VAL A 166 -4.53 25.09 -0.71
C VAL A 166 -5.63 24.36 -1.46
N LEU A 167 -6.60 25.12 -1.96
CA LEU A 167 -7.67 24.67 -2.84
C LEU A 167 -7.24 24.88 -4.29
N ILE A 168 -7.35 23.83 -5.11
CA ILE A 168 -6.95 23.78 -6.51
C ILE A 168 -8.17 23.61 -7.40
N GLY A 169 -8.26 24.43 -8.44
CA GLY A 169 -9.33 24.40 -9.45
C GLY A 169 -8.96 25.19 -10.71
N PRO A 170 -9.79 25.14 -11.77
CA PRO A 170 -9.59 25.92 -13.00
C PRO A 170 -9.84 27.41 -12.77
N ASN A 171 -9.50 28.26 -13.74
CA ASN A 171 -9.69 29.72 -13.68
C ASN A 171 -9.05 30.39 -12.45
N ALA A 172 -7.95 29.83 -11.96
CA ALA A 172 -7.27 30.32 -10.76
C ALA A 172 -6.52 31.64 -11.02
N PRO A 173 -6.47 32.55 -10.03
CA PRO A 173 -5.63 33.75 -10.10
C PRO A 173 -4.13 33.43 -10.03
N PHE A 174 -3.75 32.31 -9.42
CA PHE A 174 -2.36 31.84 -9.35
C PHE A 174 -2.25 30.47 -10.03
N VAL A 175 -1.88 30.47 -11.30
CA VAL A 175 -1.87 29.29 -12.19
C VAL A 175 -0.55 28.54 -12.04
N ILE A 176 -0.60 27.21 -11.86
CA ILE A 176 0.61 26.39 -11.86
C ILE A 176 0.96 26.06 -13.31
N GLU A 177 2.14 26.49 -13.78
CA GLU A 177 2.47 26.40 -15.20
C GLU A 177 2.61 24.94 -15.66
N LYS A 178 1.77 24.56 -16.62
CA LYS A 178 1.69 23.19 -17.15
C LYS A 178 2.95 22.86 -17.96
N GLY A 179 3.56 21.73 -17.67
CA GLY A 179 4.70 21.18 -18.43
C GLY A 179 6.08 21.72 -18.07
N VAL A 180 6.17 22.80 -17.27
CA VAL A 180 7.45 23.44 -16.88
C VAL A 180 7.88 23.07 -15.46
N ARG A 181 7.72 21.80 -15.09
CA ARG A 181 8.20 21.27 -13.80
C ARG A 181 9.49 20.47 -14.04
N SER A 182 10.57 20.79 -13.35
CA SER A 182 11.84 20.05 -13.40
C SER A 182 12.04 19.32 -12.09
N CYS A 183 12.44 18.05 -12.13
CA CYS A 183 12.65 17.25 -10.92
C CYS A 183 14.06 16.68 -10.91
N TYR A 184 14.63 16.59 -9.71
CA TYR A 184 15.87 15.89 -9.43
C TYR A 184 15.65 15.01 -8.20
N MET A 185 15.86 13.70 -8.37
CA MET A 185 15.73 12.70 -7.32
C MET A 185 17.01 11.88 -7.31
N ASN A 186 17.52 11.57 -6.12
CA ASN A 186 18.73 10.79 -5.95
C ASN A 186 18.66 10.04 -4.62
N ASP A 187 19.31 8.88 -4.49
CA ASP A 187 19.34 8.12 -3.23
C ASP A 187 20.48 8.61 -2.33
N LEU A 188 20.14 9.27 -1.22
CA LEU A 188 21.06 9.98 -0.33
C LEU A 188 20.64 9.81 1.14
N TYR A 189 21.63 9.65 2.01
CA TYR A 189 21.45 9.59 3.46
C TYR A 189 21.84 10.91 4.14
N ASP A 190 21.35 12.03 3.60
CA ASP A 190 21.69 13.37 4.07
C ASP A 190 20.88 13.78 5.32
N PHE A 191 19.60 13.42 5.36
CA PHE A 191 18.71 13.52 6.51
C PHE A 191 17.63 12.46 6.40
N TYR A 192 17.44 11.65 7.45
CA TYR A 192 16.43 10.59 7.45
C TYR A 192 15.99 10.22 8.88
N LYS A 193 14.82 9.57 8.97
CA LYS A 193 14.24 9.01 10.20
C LYS A 193 14.08 7.49 10.04
N PRO A 194 14.99 6.66 10.60
CA PRO A 194 14.99 5.21 10.36
C PRO A 194 13.79 4.50 11.02
N ILE A 195 13.20 3.53 10.32
CA ILE A 195 12.09 2.71 10.81
C ILE A 195 12.62 1.73 11.87
N GLY A 196 12.19 1.87 13.12
CA GLY A 196 12.59 1.01 14.24
C GLY A 196 13.21 1.75 15.44
N GLY A 197 13.52 3.04 15.31
CA GLY A 197 13.92 3.90 16.44
C GLY A 197 12.71 4.35 17.25
N MET A 198 12.10 3.44 18.02
CA MET A 198 10.80 3.65 18.68
C MET A 198 10.81 4.60 19.89
N SER A 199 11.78 5.52 19.99
CA SER A 199 11.93 6.38 21.17
C SER A 199 12.32 7.83 20.90
N SER A 200 12.31 8.31 19.65
CA SER A 200 12.70 9.70 19.35
C SER A 200 12.04 10.28 18.09
N ASP A 201 11.52 11.52 18.20
CA ASP A 201 11.05 12.34 17.07
C ASP A 201 12.22 12.92 16.24
N PHE A 202 13.46 12.72 16.69
CA PHE A 202 14.64 13.37 16.13
C PHE A 202 15.20 12.66 14.90
N PRO A 203 15.57 13.41 13.85
CA PRO A 203 16.18 12.86 12.65
C PRO A 203 17.67 12.60 12.82
N ILE A 204 18.20 11.64 12.05
CA ILE A 204 19.64 11.51 11.83
C ILE A 204 20.01 12.48 10.71
N VAL A 205 20.99 13.35 10.96
CA VAL A 205 21.37 14.43 10.04
C VAL A 205 22.86 14.39 9.75
N ASN A 206 23.23 14.26 8.48
CA ASN A 206 24.57 14.56 7.99
C ASN A 206 24.57 16.00 7.45
N SER A 207 24.95 16.96 8.31
CA SER A 207 24.82 18.38 8.01
C SER A 207 25.60 18.82 6.77
N GLU A 208 26.80 18.28 6.52
CA GLU A 208 27.61 18.65 5.36
C GLU A 208 26.97 18.12 4.06
N LEU A 209 26.62 16.83 4.06
CA LEU A 209 25.96 16.21 2.91
C LEU A 209 24.61 16.87 2.58
N SER A 210 23.83 17.25 3.59
CA SER A 210 22.52 17.89 3.39
C SER A 210 22.63 19.26 2.72
N LEU A 211 23.64 20.05 3.08
CA LEU A 211 23.89 21.35 2.44
C LEU A 211 24.29 21.19 0.97
N ASP A 212 25.22 20.28 0.69
CA ASP A 212 25.70 20.05 -0.68
C ASP A 212 24.60 19.48 -1.57
N SER A 213 23.83 18.52 -1.04
CA SER A 213 22.73 17.87 -1.76
C SER A 213 21.61 18.86 -2.10
N TYR A 214 21.27 19.77 -1.19
CA TYR A 214 20.28 20.82 -1.45
C TYR A 214 20.72 21.75 -2.59
N ILE A 215 21.96 22.25 -2.55
CA ILE A 215 22.47 23.17 -3.58
C ILE A 215 22.56 22.47 -4.94
N LYS A 216 23.04 21.21 -4.95
CA LYS A 216 23.10 20.39 -6.15
C LYS A 216 21.72 20.14 -6.75
N ALA A 217 20.74 19.80 -5.92
CA ALA A 217 19.36 19.61 -6.35
C ALA A 217 18.74 20.89 -6.95
N ALA A 218 19.01 22.05 -6.35
CA ALA A 218 18.57 23.34 -6.86
C ALA A 218 19.17 23.65 -8.24
N GLU A 219 20.46 23.40 -8.41
CA GLU A 219 21.18 23.56 -9.67
C GLU A 219 20.59 22.67 -10.78
N GLU A 220 20.44 21.37 -10.52
CA GLU A 220 19.94 20.42 -11.52
C GLU A 220 18.47 20.70 -11.87
N CYS A 221 17.65 21.03 -10.87
CA CYS A 221 16.28 21.45 -11.11
C CYS A 221 16.21 22.73 -11.95
N TYR A 222 17.05 23.74 -11.67
CA TYR A 222 17.07 24.99 -12.42
C TYR A 222 17.49 24.80 -13.88
N LYS A 223 18.57 24.05 -14.14
CA LYS A 223 18.99 23.70 -15.51
C LYS A 223 17.87 22.98 -16.27
N GLY A 224 17.25 22.00 -15.63
CA GLY A 224 16.14 21.26 -16.24
C GLY A 224 14.90 22.14 -16.46
N TYR A 225 14.61 23.08 -15.56
CA TYR A 225 13.52 24.04 -15.71
C TYR A 225 13.77 24.95 -16.92
N CYS A 226 14.95 25.56 -17.02
CA CYS A 226 15.34 26.41 -18.15
C CYS A 226 15.27 25.66 -19.49
N LYS A 227 15.69 24.39 -19.52
CA LYS A 227 15.58 23.52 -20.70
C LYS A 227 14.14 23.26 -21.10
N LYS A 228 13.26 22.94 -20.13
CA LYS A 228 11.83 22.71 -20.38
C LYS A 228 11.12 23.98 -20.83
N TYR A 229 11.42 25.12 -20.19
CA TYR A 229 10.86 26.43 -20.56
C TYR A 229 11.24 26.79 -22.00
N LYS A 230 12.50 26.64 -22.40
CA LYS A 230 12.96 26.86 -23.78
C LYS A 230 12.24 25.94 -24.77
N LYS A 231 12.05 24.66 -24.41
CA LYS A 231 11.33 23.69 -25.25
C LYS A 231 9.87 24.08 -25.47
N ILE A 232 9.18 24.57 -24.43
CA ILE A 232 7.75 24.85 -24.48
C ILE A 232 7.45 26.22 -25.10
N TYR A 233 8.21 27.25 -24.72
CA TYR A 233 7.93 28.64 -25.12
C TYR A 233 8.89 29.18 -26.19
N GLY A 234 9.90 28.42 -26.61
CA GLY A 234 10.91 28.87 -27.58
C GLY A 234 11.83 29.98 -27.06
N LYS A 235 11.74 30.35 -25.78
CA LYS A 235 12.45 31.47 -25.17
C LYS A 235 13.41 30.99 -24.09
N ASN A 236 14.60 31.60 -24.03
CA ASN A 236 15.49 31.42 -22.89
C ASN A 236 14.92 32.19 -21.69
N ILE A 237 15.03 31.61 -20.51
CA ILE A 237 14.68 32.24 -19.23
C ILE A 237 15.91 32.31 -18.32
N CYS A 238 15.90 33.24 -17.38
CA CYS A 238 16.87 33.45 -16.31
C CYS A 238 16.16 33.90 -15.01
N LEU A 239 16.89 33.98 -13.90
CA LEU A 239 16.34 34.37 -12.60
C LEU A 239 15.68 35.76 -12.61
N ASN A 240 16.12 36.65 -13.51
CA ASN A 240 15.59 38.00 -13.59
C ASN A 240 14.18 38.11 -14.14
N ASP A 241 13.77 37.13 -14.94
CA ASP A 241 12.48 37.11 -15.61
C ASP A 241 11.32 36.81 -14.64
N PHE A 242 11.63 36.30 -13.45
CA PHE A 242 10.65 36.03 -12.40
C PHE A 242 10.46 37.24 -11.50
N GLU A 243 9.22 37.52 -11.12
CA GLU A 243 8.91 38.58 -10.15
C GLU A 243 9.41 38.22 -8.74
N SER A 244 9.40 36.93 -8.40
CA SER A 244 9.87 36.43 -7.11
C SER A 244 10.47 35.04 -7.24
N ILE A 245 11.49 34.78 -6.42
CA ILE A 245 12.19 33.50 -6.38
C ILE A 245 12.06 32.96 -4.96
N MET A 246 11.53 31.75 -4.84
CA MET A 246 11.16 31.12 -3.58
C MET A 246 11.77 29.73 -3.47
N PHE A 247 12.11 29.35 -2.24
CA PHE A 247 12.87 28.13 -1.98
C PHE A 247 12.35 27.43 -0.72
N HIS A 248 12.45 26.11 -0.63
CA HIS A 248 12.33 25.43 0.67
C HIS A 248 13.35 26.01 1.66
N CYS A 249 12.91 26.57 2.79
CA CYS A 249 13.78 27.31 3.69
C CYS A 249 13.99 26.56 5.02
N PRO A 250 15.06 25.75 5.15
CA PRO A 250 15.45 25.22 6.46
C PRO A 250 16.00 26.33 7.36
N PHE A 251 16.75 27.27 6.77
CA PHE A 251 17.17 28.52 7.39
C PHE A 251 17.55 29.53 6.31
N THR A 252 17.46 30.83 6.62
CA THR A 252 17.49 31.90 5.60
C THR A 252 18.84 32.02 4.90
N ARG A 253 19.96 31.80 5.61
CA ARG A 253 21.30 31.81 5.01
C ARG A 253 21.48 30.74 3.93
N MET A 254 20.76 29.61 4.00
CA MET A 254 20.80 28.57 2.98
C MET A 254 20.23 29.07 1.65
N ILE A 255 19.14 29.83 1.73
CA ILE A 255 18.47 30.40 0.57
C ILE A 255 19.36 31.42 -0.14
N GLN A 256 20.04 32.27 0.62
CA GLN A 256 20.96 33.26 0.06
C GLN A 256 22.11 32.59 -0.69
N LYS A 257 22.71 31.53 -0.13
CA LYS A 257 23.75 30.73 -0.79
C LYS A 257 23.24 30.04 -2.07
N THR A 258 22.02 29.52 -2.03
CA THR A 258 21.42 28.86 -3.18
C THR A 258 21.15 29.84 -4.31
N LEU A 259 20.61 31.03 -4.00
CA LEU A 259 20.41 32.08 -4.99
C LEU A 259 21.75 32.51 -5.63
N ALA A 260 22.81 32.66 -4.84
CA ALA A 260 24.15 32.94 -5.34
C ALA A 260 24.63 31.86 -6.33
N LYS A 261 24.40 30.57 -6.02
CA LYS A 261 24.72 29.46 -6.93
C LYS A 261 23.92 29.52 -8.23
N LEU A 262 22.61 29.75 -8.17
CA LEU A 262 21.79 29.85 -9.37
C LEU A 262 22.18 31.07 -10.22
N THR A 263 22.58 32.16 -9.57
CA THR A 263 23.09 33.36 -10.25
C THR A 263 24.40 33.06 -10.98
N TYR A 264 25.29 32.25 -10.40
CA TYR A 264 26.47 31.75 -11.09
C TYR A 264 26.11 30.95 -12.36
N ILE A 265 25.08 30.11 -12.32
CA ILE A 265 24.60 29.37 -13.49
C ILE A 265 24.10 30.31 -14.59
N ASP A 266 23.38 31.38 -14.24
CA ASP A 266 22.98 32.39 -15.22
C ASP A 266 24.20 33.11 -15.80
N PHE A 267 25.14 33.52 -14.95
CA PHE A 267 26.36 34.23 -15.35
C PHE A 267 27.20 33.45 -16.36
N ILE A 268 27.47 32.16 -16.13
CA ILE A 268 28.21 31.32 -17.08
C ILE A 268 27.48 31.12 -18.41
N ASN A 269 26.15 31.29 -18.42
CA ASN A 269 25.33 31.26 -19.63
C ASN A 269 25.13 32.66 -20.25
N ASN A 270 25.93 33.66 -19.83
CA ASN A 270 25.85 35.06 -20.24
C ASN A 270 24.45 35.67 -20.00
N LYS A 271 23.82 35.30 -18.89
CA LYS A 271 22.53 35.81 -18.42
C LYS A 271 22.72 36.47 -17.05
N GLY A 272 21.88 37.46 -16.72
CA GLY A 272 21.91 38.12 -15.40
C GLY A 272 22.22 39.62 -15.47
N LYS A 273 21.19 40.43 -15.25
CA LYS A 273 21.16 41.91 -15.20
C LYS A 273 21.39 42.51 -13.80
N TYR A 274 21.11 41.76 -12.72
CA TYR A 274 21.15 42.28 -11.34
C TYR A 274 22.41 41.85 -10.59
N LEU A 275 23.55 41.80 -11.30
CA LEU A 275 24.86 41.49 -10.74
C LEU A 275 25.64 42.76 -10.46
N ILE A 276 26.24 42.85 -9.27
CA ILE A 276 27.17 43.92 -8.87
C ILE A 276 28.61 43.43 -9.10
N ASP A 277 29.53 44.35 -9.43
CA ASP A 277 30.96 44.06 -9.62
C ASP A 277 31.25 42.95 -10.65
N ILE A 278 30.57 42.97 -11.81
CA ILE A 278 30.66 41.93 -12.85
C ILE A 278 32.10 41.68 -13.30
N ASP A 279 32.94 42.70 -13.35
CA ASP A 279 34.35 42.59 -13.75
C ASP A 279 35.15 41.63 -12.85
N LYS A 280 34.78 41.51 -11.57
CA LYS A 280 35.40 40.57 -10.61
C LYS A 280 34.93 39.12 -10.80
N LEU A 281 33.92 38.89 -11.64
CA LEU A 281 33.31 37.57 -11.84
C LEU A 281 33.92 36.78 -13.00
N GLU A 282 34.62 37.45 -13.93
CA GLU A 282 35.11 36.86 -15.18
C GLU A 282 36.06 35.68 -14.96
N GLU A 283 36.87 35.68 -13.89
CA GLU A 283 37.75 34.55 -13.56
C GLU A 283 36.97 33.25 -13.29
N PHE A 284 35.74 33.35 -12.78
CA PHE A 284 34.91 32.20 -12.43
C PHE A 284 34.20 31.56 -13.63
N LYS A 285 34.24 32.17 -14.83
CA LYS A 285 33.71 31.53 -16.05
C LYS A 285 34.43 30.24 -16.41
N LYS A 286 35.70 30.12 -15.99
CA LYS A 286 36.54 28.93 -16.21
C LYS A 286 36.25 27.80 -15.23
N PHE A 287 35.56 28.10 -14.13
CA PHE A 287 35.33 27.11 -13.07
C PHE A 287 34.24 26.13 -13.53
N SER A 288 34.42 24.87 -13.17
CA SER A 288 33.35 23.89 -13.14
C SER A 288 32.42 24.13 -11.95
N SER A 289 31.22 23.53 -12.01
CA SER A 289 30.25 23.66 -10.92
C SER A 289 30.76 23.09 -9.59
N GLU A 290 31.59 22.05 -9.63
CA GLU A 290 32.20 21.45 -8.44
C GLU A 290 33.31 22.33 -7.85
N GLU A 291 34.15 22.93 -8.69
CA GLU A 291 35.17 23.89 -8.27
C GLU A 291 34.55 25.12 -7.59
N PHE A 292 33.42 25.60 -8.12
CA PHE A 292 32.67 26.68 -7.49
C PHE A 292 32.19 26.34 -6.08
N ASN A 293 31.72 25.10 -5.85
CA ASN A 293 31.20 24.68 -4.55
C ASN A 293 32.31 24.48 -3.51
N LYS A 294 33.49 24.00 -3.94
CA LYS A 294 34.65 23.77 -3.06
C LYS A 294 35.36 25.06 -2.65
N ASN A 295 35.25 26.12 -3.45
CA ASN A 295 35.94 27.39 -3.20
C ASN A 295 35.08 28.36 -2.37
N ARG A 296 35.50 28.65 -1.13
CA ARG A 296 34.79 29.62 -0.27
C ARG A 296 34.80 31.05 -0.82
N SER A 297 35.85 31.43 -1.56
CA SER A 297 35.97 32.75 -2.17
C SER A 297 34.90 32.96 -3.24
N SER A 298 34.68 31.97 -4.12
CA SER A 298 33.66 32.07 -5.18
C SER A 298 32.25 32.25 -4.62
N LEU A 299 31.87 31.47 -3.60
CA LEU A 299 30.56 31.63 -2.97
C LEU A 299 30.39 33.00 -2.31
N ASN A 300 31.42 33.50 -1.60
CA ASN A 300 31.37 34.82 -0.97
C ASN A 300 31.26 35.95 -2.01
N THR A 301 32.00 35.86 -3.11
CA THR A 301 31.92 36.82 -4.22
C THR A 301 30.53 36.82 -4.84
N PHE A 302 29.92 35.65 -5.06
CA PHE A 302 28.57 35.57 -5.62
C PHE A 302 27.46 35.93 -4.62
N LEU A 303 27.67 35.76 -3.31
CA LEU A 303 26.78 36.31 -2.28
C LEU A 303 26.73 37.85 -2.34
N HIS A 304 27.89 38.48 -2.56
CA HIS A 304 27.97 39.94 -2.74
C HIS A 304 27.37 40.38 -4.07
N SER A 305 27.76 39.74 -5.18
CA SER A 305 27.32 40.16 -6.51
C SER A 305 25.82 39.96 -6.75
N SER A 306 25.21 38.93 -6.14
CA SER A 306 23.76 38.67 -6.19
C SER A 306 22.93 39.42 -5.16
N SER A 307 23.54 40.32 -4.37
CA SER A 307 22.83 41.05 -3.29
C SER A 307 21.63 41.87 -3.79
N LEU A 308 21.75 42.53 -4.96
CA LEU A 308 20.62 43.27 -5.53
C LEU A 308 19.45 42.35 -5.94
N LEU A 309 19.76 41.16 -6.47
CA LEU A 309 18.77 40.14 -6.81
C LEU A 309 18.09 39.58 -5.55
N TRP A 310 18.88 39.32 -4.51
CA TRP A 310 18.42 38.89 -3.19
C TRP A 310 17.40 39.86 -2.59
N GLU A 311 17.77 41.14 -2.49
CA GLU A 311 16.90 42.19 -1.93
C GLU A 311 15.59 42.32 -2.71
N LYS A 312 15.66 42.29 -4.05
CA LYS A 312 14.49 42.52 -4.89
C LYS A 312 13.52 41.34 -4.99
N LYS A 313 14.04 40.10 -5.04
CA LYS A 313 13.22 38.95 -5.46
C LYS A 313 13.03 37.86 -4.41
N THR A 314 13.81 37.88 -3.31
CA THR A 314 13.84 36.75 -2.36
C THR A 314 13.70 37.17 -0.90
N LYS A 315 14.42 38.20 -0.43
CA LYS A 315 14.56 38.54 0.99
C LYS A 315 13.24 38.83 1.70
N GLU A 316 12.34 39.58 1.08
CA GLU A 316 11.04 39.92 1.70
C GLU A 316 10.10 38.71 1.83
N ASN A 317 10.30 37.68 0.99
CA ASN A 317 9.44 36.51 0.97
C ASN A 317 9.73 35.57 2.14
N ILE A 318 10.99 35.47 2.58
CA ILE A 318 11.40 34.57 3.69
C ILE A 318 11.06 35.11 5.09
N PHE A 319 10.28 36.20 5.17
CA PHE A 319 9.86 36.84 6.42
C PHE A 319 9.24 35.87 7.43
N PHE A 320 8.33 34.99 6.98
CA PHE A 320 7.75 33.96 7.84
C PHE A 320 8.80 32.95 8.28
N ASN A 321 9.67 32.49 7.38
CA ASN A 321 10.70 31.50 7.72
C ASN A 321 11.68 32.02 8.77
N ALA A 322 12.06 33.30 8.70
CA ALA A 322 12.94 33.93 9.69
C ALA A 322 12.28 34.08 11.07
N ARG A 323 10.95 34.08 11.15
CA ARG A 323 10.19 34.30 12.39
C ARG A 323 9.45 33.07 12.91
N ILE A 324 9.33 32.01 12.11
CA ILE A 324 8.70 30.75 12.49
C ILE A 324 9.74 29.62 12.56
N GLY A 325 10.80 29.70 11.77
CA GLY A 325 11.76 28.63 11.59
C GLY A 325 11.36 27.67 10.46
N ASN A 326 11.94 26.46 10.49
CA ASN A 326 11.68 25.45 9.47
C ASN A 326 10.33 24.76 9.71
N MET A 327 9.43 24.82 8.73
CA MET A 327 8.12 24.18 8.79
C MET A 327 8.03 22.96 7.84
N TYR A 328 9.18 22.37 7.52
CA TYR A 328 9.36 21.28 6.55
C TYR A 328 8.52 21.47 5.28
N THR A 329 7.48 20.66 5.06
CA THR A 329 6.68 20.67 3.83
C THR A 329 5.98 22.00 3.56
N SER A 330 5.64 22.79 4.59
CA SER A 330 4.98 24.09 4.42
C SER A 330 5.97 25.27 4.29
N SER A 331 7.27 25.02 4.47
CA SER A 331 8.31 26.08 4.52
C SER A 331 8.42 26.90 3.24
N LEU A 332 8.30 26.27 2.05
CA LEU A 332 8.31 26.96 0.77
C LEU A 332 7.06 27.86 0.61
N TYR A 333 5.89 27.36 1.02
CA TYR A 333 4.62 28.04 0.80
C TYR A 333 4.40 29.23 1.71
N ALA A 334 5.09 29.30 2.86
CA ALA A 334 5.13 30.50 3.68
C ALA A 334 5.65 31.73 2.90
N GLN A 335 6.58 31.53 1.96
CA GLN A 335 7.09 32.61 1.10
C GLN A 335 6.04 33.11 0.10
N LEU A 336 5.21 32.18 -0.39
CA LEU A 336 4.08 32.53 -1.26
C LEU A 336 3.05 33.38 -0.51
N VAL A 337 2.72 33.01 0.73
CA VAL A 337 1.82 33.78 1.61
C VAL A 337 2.37 35.18 1.86
N ALA A 338 3.65 35.28 2.22
CA ALA A 338 4.34 36.56 2.42
C ALA A 338 4.33 37.46 1.16
N ARG A 339 4.55 36.87 -0.02
CA ARG A 339 4.57 37.64 -1.28
C ARG A 339 3.18 38.14 -1.66
N ILE A 340 2.16 37.30 -1.51
CA ILE A 340 0.77 37.62 -1.87
C ILE A 340 0.17 38.66 -0.91
N GLY A 341 0.40 38.54 0.39
CA GLY A 341 -0.11 39.50 1.38
C GLY A 341 0.39 40.95 1.15
N ARG A 342 1.54 41.11 0.48
CA ARG A 342 2.12 42.42 0.12
C ARG A 342 1.76 42.91 -1.28
N MET A 343 0.98 42.16 -2.05
CA MET A 343 0.52 42.64 -3.36
C MET A 343 -0.48 43.78 -3.20
N ASN A 344 -0.55 44.68 -4.19
CA ASN A 344 -1.57 45.71 -4.24
C ASN A 344 -2.91 45.13 -4.71
N GLU A 345 -4.01 45.64 -4.16
CA GLU A 345 -5.37 45.18 -4.50
C GLU A 345 -5.79 45.60 -5.92
N ASN A 346 -5.25 46.72 -6.41
CA ASN A 346 -5.58 47.30 -7.72
C ASN A 346 -4.76 46.72 -8.88
N ILE A 347 -4.05 45.60 -8.69
CA ILE A 347 -3.32 44.93 -9.78
C ILE A 347 -4.35 44.27 -10.69
N ILE A 348 -4.73 44.99 -11.76
CA ILE A 348 -5.53 44.48 -12.87
C ILE A 348 -4.64 44.60 -14.11
N ASN A 349 -4.54 43.52 -14.89
CA ASN A 349 -3.76 43.44 -16.15
C ASN A 349 -2.23 43.28 -16.06
N GLU A 350 -1.69 42.55 -15.09
CA GLU A 350 -0.31 42.02 -15.22
C GLU A 350 -0.34 40.55 -15.65
N SER A 351 -0.46 40.31 -16.97
CA SER A 351 -0.43 38.97 -17.57
C SER A 351 0.98 38.33 -17.62
N VAL A 352 1.98 38.92 -16.96
CA VAL A 352 3.42 38.62 -17.17
C VAL A 352 4.16 38.21 -15.89
N SER A 353 3.63 38.46 -14.70
CA SER A 353 4.36 38.19 -13.45
C SER A 353 4.33 36.69 -13.08
N SER A 354 5.50 36.07 -12.99
CA SER A 354 5.67 34.67 -12.59
C SER A 354 6.57 34.53 -11.36
N PHE A 355 6.27 33.54 -10.51
CA PHE A 355 7.08 33.18 -9.35
C PHE A 355 7.79 31.87 -9.63
N LEU A 356 9.10 31.82 -9.36
CA LEU A 356 9.88 30.59 -9.40
C LEU A 356 9.89 29.97 -8.01
N LEU A 357 9.58 28.68 -7.92
CA LEU A 357 9.53 27.95 -6.66
C LEU A 357 10.45 26.73 -6.75
N PHE A 358 11.28 26.54 -5.73
CA PHE A 358 12.10 25.35 -5.55
C PHE A 358 11.71 24.61 -4.28
N SER A 359 11.22 23.39 -4.43
CA SER A 359 10.95 22.47 -3.33
C SER A 359 12.05 21.44 -3.23
N TYR A 360 12.46 21.15 -1.99
CA TYR A 360 13.46 20.14 -1.68
C TYR A 360 12.99 19.32 -0.48
N GLY A 361 13.29 18.02 -0.47
CA GLY A 361 13.22 17.15 0.68
C GLY A 361 14.38 16.17 0.63
N SER A 362 15.04 15.97 1.76
CA SER A 362 16.16 15.03 1.91
C SER A 362 15.78 13.58 1.58
N GLY A 363 16.79 12.76 1.28
CA GLY A 363 16.63 11.40 0.76
C GLY A 363 17.10 11.16 -0.68
N CYS A 364 17.12 12.08 -1.65
CA CYS A 364 16.40 13.35 -1.78
C CYS A 364 15.44 13.34 -2.98
N ALA A 365 14.36 14.10 -2.85
CA ALA A 365 13.45 14.45 -3.93
C ALA A 365 13.28 15.96 -3.99
N SER A 366 13.33 16.53 -5.19
CA SER A 366 13.25 17.97 -5.39
C SER A 366 12.59 18.32 -6.72
N SER A 367 11.99 19.51 -6.76
CA SER A 367 11.43 20.06 -7.98
C SER A 367 11.50 21.58 -8.02
N MET A 368 11.76 22.11 -9.21
CA MET A 368 11.58 23.51 -9.53
C MET A 368 10.45 23.69 -10.54
N PHE A 369 9.54 24.60 -10.21
CA PHE A 369 8.32 24.89 -10.97
C PHE A 369 7.96 26.37 -10.82
N SER A 370 6.96 26.82 -11.57
CA SER A 370 6.54 28.22 -11.54
C SER A 370 5.03 28.38 -11.39
N ILE A 371 4.67 29.50 -10.78
CA ILE A 371 3.29 29.96 -10.64
C ILE A 371 3.15 31.28 -11.40
N LYS A 372 2.20 31.34 -12.33
CA LYS A 372 1.90 32.54 -13.11
C LYS A 372 0.69 33.27 -12.54
N LEU A 373 0.81 34.59 -12.40
CA LEU A 373 -0.31 35.44 -12.01
C LEU A 373 -1.25 35.63 -13.21
N ASN A 374 -2.55 35.43 -12.98
CA ASN A 374 -3.60 35.54 -13.98
C ASN A 374 -4.87 36.14 -13.37
N ILE A 375 -4.83 37.44 -13.06
CA ILE A 375 -5.97 38.17 -12.48
C ILE A 375 -6.87 38.65 -13.62
N LEU A 376 -8.03 38.03 -13.73
CA LEU A 376 -9.10 38.36 -14.67
C LEU A 376 -10.33 38.85 -13.89
N PRO A 377 -11.25 39.61 -14.51
CA PRO A 377 -12.50 40.00 -13.87
C PRO A 377 -13.27 38.81 -13.27
N SER A 378 -13.22 37.65 -13.92
CA SER A 378 -13.90 36.41 -13.49
C SER A 378 -13.34 35.78 -12.21
N ASN A 379 -12.06 36.00 -11.88
CA ASN A 379 -11.41 35.39 -10.71
C ASN A 379 -10.85 36.40 -9.70
N LYS A 380 -11.14 37.69 -9.89
CA LYS A 380 -10.71 38.78 -9.00
C LYS A 380 -11.20 38.58 -7.56
N CYS A 381 -12.40 38.05 -7.37
CA CYS A 381 -12.93 37.74 -6.03
C CYS A 381 -12.07 36.69 -5.32
N ALA A 382 -11.65 35.63 -6.03
CA ALA A 382 -10.76 34.60 -5.48
C ALA A 382 -9.39 35.20 -5.10
N PHE A 383 -8.84 36.08 -5.95
CA PHE A 383 -7.59 36.80 -5.65
C PHE A 383 -7.70 37.64 -4.36
N ILE A 384 -8.77 38.41 -4.20
CA ILE A 384 -9.00 39.24 -3.01
C ILE A 384 -9.13 38.36 -1.75
N LYS A 385 -9.88 37.26 -1.81
CA LYS A 385 -10.01 36.31 -0.69
C LYS A 385 -8.66 35.70 -0.29
N ILE A 386 -7.89 35.24 -1.27
CA ILE A 386 -6.53 34.72 -1.05
C ILE A 386 -5.65 35.78 -0.38
N ARG A 387 -5.64 37.01 -0.92
CA ARG A 387 -4.86 38.13 -0.39
C ARG A 387 -5.23 38.44 1.05
N ASN A 388 -6.52 38.49 1.37
CA ASN A 388 -7.01 38.76 2.73
C ASN A 388 -6.61 37.65 3.71
N SER A 389 -6.62 36.38 3.29
CA SER A 389 -6.09 35.28 4.10
C SER A 389 -4.59 35.44 4.38
N CYS A 390 -3.81 35.87 3.38
CA CYS A 390 -2.38 36.17 3.56
C CYS A 390 -2.13 37.35 4.52
N ILE A 391 -2.95 38.41 4.45
CA ILE A 391 -2.85 39.56 5.36
C ILE A 391 -3.18 39.13 6.79
N ASP A 392 -4.26 38.36 6.99
CA ASP A 392 -4.60 37.79 8.30
C ASP A 392 -3.43 36.96 8.89
N ALA A 393 -2.75 36.18 8.05
CA ALA A 393 -1.57 35.44 8.50
C ALA A 393 -0.41 36.36 8.93
N ILE A 394 -0.17 37.47 8.23
CA ILE A 394 0.84 38.47 8.61
C ILE A 394 0.46 39.12 9.94
N GLU A 395 -0.81 39.52 10.12
CA GLU A 395 -1.29 40.09 11.38
C GLU A 395 -1.23 39.12 12.56
N ARG A 396 -1.55 37.84 12.32
CA ARG A 396 -1.43 36.78 13.36
C ARG A 396 0.01 36.57 13.81
N LEU A 397 0.99 36.81 12.93
CA LEU A 397 2.41 36.66 13.28
C LEU A 397 2.83 37.63 14.39
N GLU A 398 2.26 38.84 14.40
CA GLU A 398 2.50 39.86 15.43
C GLU A 398 1.75 39.59 16.74
N LYS A 399 0.67 38.79 16.69
CA LYS A 399 -0.14 38.43 17.86
C LYS A 399 0.38 37.20 18.61
N ARG A 400 1.56 36.69 18.22
CA ARG A 400 2.22 35.56 18.88
C ARG A 400 2.80 35.98 20.23
N THR A 401 3.06 34.98 21.07
CA THR A 401 3.56 35.16 22.42
C THR A 401 4.96 34.58 22.54
N GLU A 402 5.87 35.43 23.02
CA GLU A 402 7.22 35.01 23.35
C GLU A 402 7.25 34.14 24.60
N VAL A 403 8.07 33.10 24.59
CA VAL A 403 8.39 32.30 25.78
C VAL A 403 9.90 32.29 26.02
N THR A 404 10.30 31.92 27.24
CA THR A 404 11.71 31.76 27.57
C THR A 404 12.30 30.47 26.98
N PRO A 405 13.62 30.42 26.70
CA PRO A 405 14.30 29.20 26.27
C PRO A 405 14.15 28.00 27.22
N GLU A 406 14.05 28.24 28.53
CA GLU A 406 13.80 27.22 29.55
C GLU A 406 12.41 26.61 29.38
N TYR A 407 11.39 27.47 29.17
CA TYR A 407 10.02 27.02 28.93
C TYR A 407 9.92 26.22 27.64
N TYR A 408 10.53 26.70 26.55
CA TYR A 408 10.63 25.97 25.29
C TYR A 408 11.26 24.58 25.47
N THR A 409 12.43 24.51 26.13
CA THR A 409 13.13 23.25 26.38
C THR A 409 12.30 22.29 27.21
N LYS A 410 11.61 22.79 28.25
CA LYS A 410 10.68 22.01 29.07
C LYS A 410 9.54 21.41 28.22
N LYS A 411 8.95 22.19 27.30
CA LYS A 411 7.85 21.71 26.46
C LYS A 411 8.27 20.63 25.46
N LEU A 412 9.51 20.68 24.96
CA LEU A 412 10.03 19.59 24.14
C LEU A 412 10.21 18.29 24.95
N LEU A 413 10.71 18.38 26.18
CA LEU A 413 10.87 17.22 27.07
C LEU A 413 9.51 16.60 27.46
N GLU A 414 8.52 17.44 27.78
CA GLU A 414 7.15 16.98 28.05
C GLU A 414 6.55 16.24 26.84
N ARG A 415 6.91 16.65 25.62
CA ARG A 415 6.45 16.00 24.38
C ARG A 415 7.12 14.64 24.15
N GLU A 416 8.40 14.49 24.50
CA GLU A 416 9.08 13.18 24.45
C GLU A 416 8.43 12.15 25.38
N GLU A 417 7.91 12.56 26.53
CA GLU A 417 7.18 11.67 27.44
C GLU A 417 5.92 11.07 26.80
N ILE A 418 5.25 11.79 25.89
CA ILE A 418 4.10 11.27 25.11
C ILE A 418 4.56 10.14 24.18
N LEU A 419 5.73 10.29 23.56
CA LEU A 419 6.30 9.32 22.61
C LEU A 419 6.76 8.04 23.29
N LYS A 420 7.10 8.09 24.59
CA LYS A 420 7.46 6.91 25.40
C LYS A 420 6.29 5.94 25.66
N GLY A 421 5.07 6.29 25.22
CA GLY A 421 3.92 5.38 25.22
C GLY A 421 3.15 5.31 26.53
N ASN A 422 3.26 6.34 27.39
CA ASN A 422 2.47 6.47 28.61
C ASN A 422 1.01 6.82 28.27
N ILE A 423 0.23 5.82 27.89
CA ILE A 423 -1.21 5.92 27.59
C ILE A 423 -2.04 5.23 28.69
N PRO A 424 -3.25 5.73 29.03
CA PRO A 424 -3.90 6.92 28.46
C PRO A 424 -3.21 8.23 28.84
N TYR A 425 -3.31 9.23 27.96
CA TYR A 425 -2.63 10.51 28.10
C TYR A 425 -3.60 11.68 27.93
N THR A 426 -3.54 12.64 28.84
CA THR A 426 -4.22 13.94 28.72
C THR A 426 -3.16 15.02 28.72
N PRO A 427 -3.09 15.89 27.70
CA PRO A 427 -2.15 17.01 27.67
C PRO A 427 -2.15 17.81 28.97
N PHE A 428 -0.97 17.99 29.59
CA PHE A 428 -0.81 18.72 30.85
C PHE A 428 -1.22 20.18 30.71
N SER A 429 -1.08 20.76 29.52
CA SER A 429 -1.55 22.11 29.22
C SER A 429 -3.07 22.30 29.31
N LEU A 430 -3.88 21.23 29.31
CA LEU A 430 -5.33 21.31 29.53
C LEU A 430 -5.71 21.68 30.97
N ASN A 431 -4.80 21.46 31.94
CA ASN A 431 -5.05 21.77 33.35
C ASN A 431 -5.23 23.28 33.61
N ASN A 432 -4.96 24.12 32.61
CA ASN A 432 -5.27 25.54 32.65
C ASN A 432 -5.59 26.04 31.22
N LEU A 433 -6.88 26.06 30.88
CA LEU A 433 -7.38 26.47 29.55
C LEU A 433 -6.93 27.90 29.14
N GLU A 434 -6.75 28.81 30.10
CA GLU A 434 -6.21 30.16 29.82
C GLU A 434 -4.73 30.13 29.42
N LYS A 435 -3.97 29.07 29.79
CA LYS A 435 -2.54 28.90 29.48
C LYS A 435 -2.26 28.15 28.17
N MET A 436 -3.27 27.59 27.49
CA MET A 436 -3.04 26.92 26.20
C MET A 436 -2.48 27.87 25.14
N ASN A 437 -2.83 29.16 25.24
CA ASN A 437 -2.39 30.22 24.35
C ASN A 437 -2.54 29.85 22.86
N LEU A 438 -3.76 29.54 22.44
CA LEU A 438 -4.10 29.22 21.05
C LEU A 438 -4.71 30.41 20.33
N PHE A 439 -4.71 30.38 18.99
CA PHE A 439 -5.55 31.27 18.20
C PHE A 439 -7.03 30.80 18.26
N PRO A 440 -8.00 31.71 18.07
CA PRO A 440 -9.41 31.33 17.90
C PRO A 440 -9.60 30.40 16.68
N GLY A 441 -10.45 29.38 16.82
CA GLY A 441 -10.70 28.38 15.78
C GLY A 441 -9.64 27.28 15.64
N THR A 442 -8.62 27.25 16.50
CA THR A 442 -7.59 26.21 16.55
C THR A 442 -8.14 24.90 17.11
N TYR A 443 -7.87 23.79 16.44
CA TYR A 443 -8.04 22.45 16.98
C TYR A 443 -6.88 22.08 17.89
N TYR A 444 -7.17 21.38 18.99
CA TYR A 444 -6.17 20.90 19.94
C TYR A 444 -6.46 19.47 20.38
N LEU A 445 -5.42 18.73 20.74
CA LEU A 445 -5.48 17.39 21.30
C LEU A 445 -6.11 17.47 22.69
N LYS A 446 -7.22 16.75 22.87
CA LYS A 446 -7.96 16.69 24.13
C LYS A 446 -7.52 15.50 24.97
N TYR A 447 -7.35 14.35 24.32
CA TYR A 447 -7.11 13.09 25.01
C TYR A 447 -6.54 12.04 24.05
N VAL A 448 -5.70 11.15 24.58
CA VAL A 448 -5.25 9.93 23.91
C VAL A 448 -5.64 8.75 24.79
N ASP A 449 -6.48 7.86 24.26
CA ASP A 449 -6.95 6.70 25.03
C ASP A 449 -5.90 5.57 25.11
N SER A 450 -6.25 4.51 25.85
CA SER A 450 -5.42 3.30 26.01
C SER A 450 -5.22 2.49 24.71
N LYS A 451 -5.81 2.92 23.59
CA LYS A 451 -5.67 2.31 22.26
C LYS A 451 -5.01 3.28 21.27
N TYR A 452 -4.40 4.36 21.76
CA TYR A 452 -3.80 5.43 20.96
C TYR A 452 -4.79 6.20 20.07
N VAL A 453 -6.10 6.10 20.34
CA VAL A 453 -7.10 6.93 19.66
C VAL A 453 -6.98 8.35 20.19
N ARG A 454 -6.78 9.31 19.29
CA ARG A 454 -6.65 10.73 19.60
C ARG A 454 -8.00 11.43 19.43
N GLU A 455 -8.42 12.15 20.46
CA GLU A 455 -9.60 13.00 20.44
C GLU A 455 -9.19 14.47 20.35
N TYR A 456 -9.87 15.24 19.51
CA TYR A 456 -9.59 16.65 19.29
C TYR A 456 -10.82 17.49 19.62
N ASP A 457 -10.58 18.69 20.12
CA ASP A 457 -11.60 19.72 20.34
C ASP A 457 -11.17 21.02 19.64
N ARG A 458 -12.05 22.03 19.59
CA ARG A 458 -11.79 23.27 18.85
C ARG A 458 -12.11 24.51 19.68
N THR A 459 -11.22 25.51 19.66
CA THR A 459 -11.49 26.81 20.29
C THR A 459 -12.60 27.56 19.55
N THR A 460 -13.42 28.31 20.28
CA THR A 460 -14.54 29.09 19.70
C THR A 460 -14.04 30.16 18.73
N MET A 461 -14.70 30.31 17.58
CA MET A 461 -14.44 31.43 16.68
C MET A 461 -15.08 32.71 17.25
N THR A 462 -14.29 33.77 17.46
CA THR A 462 -14.86 35.11 17.66
C THR A 462 -15.39 35.64 16.33
N ASN A 463 -16.71 35.66 16.15
CA ASN A 463 -17.37 36.31 15.02
C ASN A 463 -17.14 37.84 15.09
N LYS A 464 -16.07 38.32 14.46
CA LYS A 464 -15.96 39.72 14.05
C LYS A 464 -15.96 39.79 12.53
N ILE A 465 -17.16 39.81 11.95
CA ILE A 465 -17.37 40.41 10.64
C ILE A 465 -18.16 41.69 10.90
N ALA A 466 -17.44 42.80 11.14
CA ALA A 466 -18.00 44.12 10.95
C ALA A 466 -18.05 44.37 9.44
N ILE A 467 -19.21 44.17 8.84
CA ILE A 467 -19.49 44.72 7.51
C ILE A 467 -19.71 46.22 7.72
N GLN A 468 -18.67 47.02 7.46
CA GLN A 468 -18.87 48.41 7.10
C GLN A 468 -19.42 48.45 5.66
N ASN A 469 -20.71 48.74 5.52
CA ASN A 469 -21.27 49.36 4.32
C ASN A 469 -22.24 50.46 4.78
N ASN A 470 -22.00 51.67 4.29
CA ASN A 470 -22.68 52.93 4.60
C ASN A 470 -24.10 52.99 3.99
N GLY A 471 -25.01 53.75 4.62
CA GLY A 471 -26.08 54.47 3.94
C GLY A 471 -27.48 54.41 4.56
N LEU A 472 -27.87 55.52 5.22
CA LEU A 472 -29.21 56.13 5.26
C LEU A 472 -30.46 55.24 5.13
N GLU A 473 -31.24 55.13 6.23
CA GLU A 473 -32.68 55.40 6.19
C GLU A 473 -33.25 55.69 7.59
N MET A 474 -34.13 56.68 7.63
CA MET A 474 -34.83 57.21 8.81
C MET A 474 -35.96 56.28 9.27
N GLY A 475 -36.25 56.29 10.58
CA GLY A 475 -37.64 56.25 11.05
C GLY A 475 -38.05 55.10 11.99
N ASN A 476 -38.20 55.48 13.26
CA ASN A 476 -39.26 55.08 14.20
C ASN A 476 -39.35 53.65 14.78
N SER A 477 -38.89 53.60 16.04
CA SER A 477 -39.69 53.41 17.27
C SER A 477 -40.24 52.02 17.67
N ASN A 478 -39.94 51.71 18.94
CA ASN A 478 -40.70 50.93 19.92
C ASN A 478 -40.62 49.40 19.87
N LEU A 479 -39.82 48.81 20.77
CA LEU A 479 -40.34 48.28 22.05
C LEU A 479 -39.21 47.74 22.94
N GLN A 480 -39.25 48.18 24.20
CA GLN A 480 -38.42 47.74 25.31
C GLN A 480 -38.99 46.45 25.94
N LYS A 481 -38.05 45.69 26.53
CA LYS A 481 -38.14 44.93 27.80
C LYS A 481 -38.61 43.46 27.82
N ASN A 482 -37.78 42.72 28.57
CA ASN A 482 -37.96 41.46 29.30
C ASN A 482 -37.91 40.18 28.47
N SER A 483 -36.83 39.38 28.53
CA SER A 483 -36.34 38.56 29.66
C SER A 483 -37.28 37.40 30.02
N GLN A 484 -36.68 36.22 30.12
CA GLN A 484 -37.26 34.88 30.34
C GLN A 484 -37.76 34.18 29.08
N ILE A 485 -36.96 33.23 28.57
CA ILE A 485 -37.28 31.80 28.36
C ILE A 485 -36.00 31.19 27.75
N ASP A 486 -35.05 30.85 28.61
CA ASP A 486 -33.97 29.89 28.30
C ASP A 486 -34.07 28.84 29.40
N ASN A 487 -34.96 27.86 29.20
CA ASN A 487 -35.02 26.58 29.96
C ASN A 487 -36.23 25.74 29.49
N VAL A 488 -36.37 25.47 28.20
CA VAL A 488 -37.13 24.32 27.71
C VAL A 488 -36.46 23.87 26.41
N ILE A 489 -36.39 22.55 26.17
CA ILE A 489 -35.65 21.86 25.10
C ILE A 489 -34.20 21.50 25.48
N ILE A 490 -34.00 21.02 26.71
CA ILE A 490 -33.10 19.90 26.99
C ILE A 490 -34.02 18.78 27.46
N ASN A 491 -34.23 17.79 26.58
CA ASN A 491 -34.83 16.46 26.81
C ASN A 491 -35.68 16.10 25.58
N ASN A 492 -35.04 15.51 24.58
CA ASN A 492 -35.58 14.42 23.76
C ASN A 492 -34.56 14.02 22.68
N SER A 493 -33.52 13.31 23.10
CA SER A 493 -32.77 12.37 22.25
C SER A 493 -31.89 11.46 23.11
N THR A 494 -32.46 10.88 24.16
CA THR A 494 -31.95 9.65 24.78
C THR A 494 -32.82 8.48 24.29
N ASN A 495 -32.14 7.38 23.94
CA ASN A 495 -32.66 6.11 23.43
C ASN A 495 -32.72 5.97 21.90
N TYR A 496 -31.53 5.90 21.29
CA TYR A 496 -31.27 4.82 20.34
C TYR A 496 -30.07 4.02 20.83
N ASP A 497 -30.19 2.71 20.71
CA ASP A 497 -29.53 1.75 21.56
C ASP A 497 -28.01 1.77 21.56
N ASN A 498 -27.49 1.72 22.79
CA ASN A 498 -26.21 1.12 23.11
C ASN A 498 -26.21 -0.35 22.64
N ASN A 499 -25.70 -0.60 21.44
CA ASN A 499 -25.15 -1.91 21.11
C ASN A 499 -23.75 -1.77 20.52
N LYS A 500 -22.79 -2.25 21.31
CA LYS A 500 -21.40 -2.53 20.96
C LYS A 500 -21.36 -3.26 19.61
N SER A 501 -21.01 -2.58 18.52
CA SER A 501 -20.43 -3.24 17.35
C SER A 501 -18.96 -2.86 17.24
N SER A 502 -18.13 -3.86 17.51
CA SER A 502 -16.70 -3.83 17.23
C SER A 502 -16.48 -3.51 15.75
N LYS A 503 -16.19 -2.26 15.40
CA LYS A 503 -15.84 -1.89 14.02
C LYS A 503 -14.50 -2.53 13.65
N ASN A 504 -14.58 -3.71 13.04
CA ASN A 504 -13.47 -4.42 12.41
C ASN A 504 -13.04 -3.61 11.18
N LYS A 505 -12.03 -2.74 11.30
CA LYS A 505 -11.37 -2.13 10.14
C LYS A 505 -10.70 -3.22 9.29
N LEU A 506 -10.72 -3.11 7.96
CA LEU A 506 -9.84 -3.91 7.09
C LEU A 506 -8.39 -3.73 7.55
N TYR A 507 -7.58 -4.78 7.42
CA TYR A 507 -6.16 -4.71 7.70
C TYR A 507 -5.46 -3.91 6.58
N SER A 508 -5.31 -2.59 6.76
CA SER A 508 -4.48 -1.77 5.87
C SER A 508 -3.01 -1.76 6.32
N GLY A 509 -2.09 -1.88 5.36
CA GLY A 509 -0.64 -1.78 5.57
C GLY A 509 0.02 -3.05 6.16
N TRP A 510 1.03 -2.85 7.02
CA TRP A 510 1.92 -3.90 7.55
C TRP A 510 1.18 -5.07 8.25
N ARG A 511 0.04 -4.82 8.90
CA ARG A 511 -0.76 -5.88 9.53
C ARG A 511 -1.35 -6.85 8.51
N GLY A 512 -1.79 -6.36 7.36
CA GLY A 512 -2.26 -7.22 6.26
C GLY A 512 -1.12 -8.13 5.78
N TYR A 513 0.08 -7.55 5.59
CA TYR A 513 1.28 -8.32 5.23
C TYR A 513 1.65 -9.37 6.28
N ILE A 514 1.57 -9.04 7.57
CA ILE A 514 1.82 -10.03 8.63
C ILE A 514 0.77 -11.14 8.60
N VAL A 515 -0.51 -10.81 8.48
CA VAL A 515 -1.58 -11.83 8.46
C VAL A 515 -1.39 -12.75 7.26
N ILE A 516 -1.11 -12.23 6.07
CA ILE A 516 -0.87 -13.08 4.90
C ILE A 516 0.41 -13.91 5.03
N SER A 517 1.48 -13.38 5.65
CA SER A 517 2.70 -14.14 5.93
C SER A 517 2.43 -15.29 6.92
N VAL A 518 1.66 -15.05 7.98
CA VAL A 518 1.27 -16.11 8.93
C VAL A 518 0.44 -17.18 8.21
N LEU A 519 -0.55 -16.77 7.42
CA LEU A 519 -1.38 -17.73 6.68
C LEU A 519 -0.57 -18.51 5.63
N PHE A 520 0.38 -17.86 4.96
CA PHE A 520 1.30 -18.52 4.04
C PHE A 520 2.17 -19.56 4.75
N ILE A 521 2.78 -19.22 5.89
CA ILE A 521 3.66 -20.13 6.66
C ILE A 521 2.89 -21.36 7.13
N ILE A 522 1.66 -21.18 7.64
CA ILE A 522 0.82 -22.31 8.08
C ILE A 522 0.45 -23.20 6.90
N ASN A 523 0.06 -22.59 5.77
CA ASN A 523 -0.29 -23.36 4.57
C ASN A 523 0.93 -24.15 4.06
N MET A 524 2.11 -23.53 4.09
CA MET A 524 3.36 -24.14 3.65
C MET A 524 3.71 -25.31 4.55
N LEU A 525 3.52 -25.17 5.86
CA LEU A 525 3.76 -26.23 6.84
C LEU A 525 2.81 -27.43 6.62
N ASN A 526 1.54 -27.19 6.33
CA ASN A 526 0.57 -28.26 6.01
C ASN A 526 1.02 -29.07 4.78
N TYR A 527 1.34 -28.38 3.68
CA TYR A 527 1.83 -29.07 2.48
C TYR A 527 3.19 -29.74 2.71
N MET A 528 4.06 -29.17 3.54
CA MET A 528 5.32 -29.81 3.92
C MET A 528 5.08 -31.13 4.62
N ASP A 529 4.22 -31.19 5.64
CA ASP A 529 3.92 -32.43 6.38
C ASP A 529 3.32 -33.53 5.52
N ARG A 530 2.39 -33.14 4.63
CA ARG A 530 1.77 -34.06 3.67
C ARG A 530 2.82 -34.84 2.89
N TYR A 531 3.87 -34.17 2.41
CA TYR A 531 4.95 -34.78 1.63
C TYR A 531 6.16 -35.22 2.46
N THR A 532 6.23 -34.89 3.75
CA THR A 532 7.28 -35.37 4.66
C THR A 532 7.20 -36.89 4.81
N VAL A 533 5.99 -37.44 4.94
CA VAL A 533 5.78 -38.90 4.96
C VAL A 533 6.11 -39.56 3.63
N ALA A 534 5.85 -38.90 2.50
CA ALA A 534 6.32 -39.39 1.21
C ALA A 534 7.86 -39.46 1.16
N GLY A 535 8.56 -38.48 1.74
CA GLY A 535 10.02 -38.45 1.85
C GLY A 535 10.64 -39.53 2.75
N VAL A 536 9.89 -40.08 3.71
CA VAL A 536 10.36 -41.17 4.62
C VAL A 536 9.61 -42.48 4.43
N LEU A 537 8.83 -42.63 3.37
CA LEU A 537 7.89 -43.75 3.17
C LEU A 537 8.60 -45.11 3.24
N THR A 538 9.75 -45.25 2.59
CA THR A 538 10.53 -46.50 2.56
C THR A 538 10.99 -46.94 3.96
N GLN A 539 11.30 -45.97 4.82
CA GLN A 539 11.72 -46.22 6.20
C GLN A 539 10.53 -46.63 7.08
N ILE A 540 9.35 -46.02 6.86
CA ILE A 540 8.09 -46.40 7.51
C ILE A 540 7.69 -47.82 7.11
N GLN A 541 7.77 -48.14 5.81
CA GLN A 541 7.48 -49.49 5.31
C GLN A 541 8.41 -50.52 5.93
N ALA A 542 9.71 -50.24 6.00
CA ALA A 542 10.67 -51.13 6.68
C ALA A 542 10.38 -51.27 8.19
N PHE A 543 10.00 -50.17 8.86
CA PHE A 543 9.72 -50.18 10.29
C PHE A 543 8.48 -51.03 10.61
N TYR A 544 7.35 -50.80 9.96
CA TYR A 544 6.10 -51.53 10.20
C TYR A 544 5.96 -52.83 9.38
N SER A 545 6.94 -53.14 8.53
CA SER A 545 6.92 -54.30 7.61
C SER A 545 5.73 -54.27 6.65
N LEU A 546 5.49 -53.11 6.04
CA LEU A 546 4.36 -52.84 5.14
C LEU A 546 4.72 -53.15 3.69
N ASN A 547 3.73 -53.62 2.92
CA ASN A 547 3.81 -53.67 1.46
C ASN A 547 3.47 -52.29 0.82
N ASP A 548 3.58 -52.18 -0.49
CA ASP A 548 3.35 -50.91 -1.22
C ASP A 548 1.90 -50.45 -1.17
N SER A 549 0.94 -51.38 -1.14
CA SER A 549 -0.49 -51.05 -1.00
C SER A 549 -0.80 -50.47 0.38
N GLU A 550 -0.20 -51.01 1.43
CA GLU A 550 -0.31 -50.50 2.81
C GLU A 550 0.44 -49.17 2.99
N GLY A 551 1.56 -48.98 2.29
CA GLY A 551 2.25 -47.70 2.21
C GLY A 551 1.39 -46.61 1.57
N GLY A 552 0.73 -46.92 0.44
CA GLY A 552 -0.22 -46.03 -0.22
C GLY A 552 -1.45 -45.71 0.64
N LEU A 553 -1.91 -46.66 1.46
CA LEU A 553 -3.05 -46.49 2.36
C LEU A 553 -2.87 -45.33 3.36
N LEU A 554 -1.63 -45.01 3.73
CA LEU A 554 -1.30 -43.86 4.58
C LEU A 554 -1.75 -42.53 3.98
N GLN A 555 -1.59 -42.38 2.66
CA GLN A 555 -2.04 -41.19 1.94
C GLN A 555 -3.56 -41.22 1.75
N THR A 556 -4.12 -42.38 1.41
CA THR A 556 -5.56 -42.55 1.19
C THR A 556 -6.38 -42.23 2.44
N ILE A 557 -6.00 -42.75 3.62
CA ILE A 557 -6.75 -42.52 4.85
C ILE A 557 -6.76 -41.05 5.25
N PHE A 558 -5.63 -40.36 5.04
CA PHE A 558 -5.49 -38.93 5.25
C PHE A 558 -6.47 -38.16 4.36
N ILE A 559 -6.52 -38.47 3.05
CA ILE A 559 -7.43 -37.80 2.11
C ILE A 559 -8.90 -38.12 2.42
N VAL A 560 -9.23 -39.35 2.82
CA VAL A 560 -10.60 -39.74 3.20
C VAL A 560 -11.11 -38.92 4.39
N PHE A 561 -10.32 -38.82 5.46
CA PHE A 561 -10.69 -38.01 6.62
C PHE A 561 -10.78 -36.53 6.25
N TYR A 562 -9.83 -36.03 5.46
CA TYR A 562 -9.85 -34.67 4.94
C TYR A 562 -11.15 -34.38 4.17
N MET A 563 -11.56 -35.25 3.25
CA MET A 563 -12.78 -35.09 2.45
C MET A 563 -14.06 -35.14 3.30
N VAL A 564 -14.12 -36.03 4.29
CA VAL A 564 -15.30 -36.16 5.18
C VAL A 564 -15.44 -34.92 6.07
N PHE A 565 -14.33 -34.39 6.59
CA PHE A 565 -14.36 -33.24 7.48
C PHE A 565 -14.36 -31.89 6.76
N ALA A 566 -14.06 -31.86 5.46
CA ALA A 566 -14.09 -30.64 4.65
C ALA A 566 -15.49 -29.96 4.66
N PRO A 567 -16.60 -30.64 4.31
CA PRO A 567 -17.95 -30.06 4.39
C PRO A 567 -18.32 -29.54 5.77
N LEU A 568 -17.87 -30.24 6.84
CA LEU A 568 -18.08 -29.81 8.22
C LEU A 568 -17.33 -28.52 8.54
N ALA A 569 -16.04 -28.43 8.18
CA ALA A 569 -15.25 -27.22 8.32
C ALA A 569 -15.83 -26.05 7.53
N GLY A 570 -16.35 -26.30 6.32
CA GLY A 570 -17.07 -25.29 5.53
C GLY A 570 -18.34 -24.78 6.22
N TYR A 571 -19.17 -25.71 6.70
CA TYR A 571 -20.38 -25.36 7.47
C TYR A 571 -20.05 -24.50 8.70
N LEU A 572 -19.02 -24.92 9.45
CA LEU A 572 -18.58 -24.21 10.65
C LEU A 572 -17.97 -22.86 10.31
N GLY A 573 -17.15 -22.76 9.26
CA GLY A 573 -16.48 -21.51 8.84
C GLY A 573 -17.45 -20.41 8.45
N ASP A 574 -18.56 -20.75 7.80
CA ASP A 574 -19.57 -19.77 7.42
C ASP A 574 -20.43 -19.29 8.61
N ARG A 575 -20.52 -20.07 9.70
CA ARG A 575 -21.44 -19.82 10.83
C ARG A 575 -20.77 -19.40 12.13
N TYR A 576 -19.54 -19.81 12.36
CA TYR A 576 -18.79 -19.59 13.60
C TYR A 576 -17.47 -18.88 13.34
N ASN A 577 -16.80 -18.41 14.39
CA ASN A 577 -15.57 -17.64 14.25
C ASN A 577 -14.42 -18.50 13.66
N ARG A 578 -13.92 -18.10 12.49
CA ARG A 578 -12.96 -18.85 11.68
C ARG A 578 -11.61 -19.00 12.35
N LYS A 579 -11.16 -17.98 13.08
CA LYS A 579 -9.95 -18.05 13.91
C LYS A 579 -9.96 -19.27 14.84
N TYR A 580 -11.05 -19.49 15.58
CA TYR A 580 -11.10 -20.61 16.53
C TYR A 580 -11.12 -21.96 15.83
N ILE A 581 -11.81 -22.07 14.69
CA ILE A 581 -11.85 -23.32 13.93
C ILE A 581 -10.45 -23.68 13.41
N MET A 582 -9.72 -22.70 12.87
CA MET A 582 -8.32 -22.88 12.47
C MET A 582 -7.42 -23.27 13.64
N THR A 583 -7.56 -22.61 14.81
CA THR A 583 -6.77 -22.92 16.01
C THR A 583 -7.01 -24.35 16.49
N VAL A 584 -8.29 -24.78 16.59
CA VAL A 584 -8.65 -26.13 17.02
C VAL A 584 -8.15 -27.17 16.03
N GLY A 585 -8.36 -26.97 14.74
CA GLY A 585 -7.91 -27.91 13.71
C GLY A 585 -6.39 -28.03 13.65
N LEU A 586 -5.66 -26.92 13.72
CA LEU A 586 -4.19 -26.96 13.76
C LEU A 586 -3.68 -27.63 15.05
N THR A 587 -4.36 -27.47 16.18
CA THR A 587 -4.02 -28.18 17.43
C THR A 587 -4.25 -29.68 17.29
N ILE A 588 -5.37 -30.11 16.71
CA ILE A 588 -5.64 -31.53 16.40
C ILE A 588 -4.54 -32.09 15.50
N TRP A 589 -4.15 -31.34 14.47
CA TRP A 589 -3.07 -31.72 13.56
C TRP A 589 -1.73 -31.90 14.30
N ILE A 590 -1.29 -30.93 15.12
CA ILE A 590 -0.03 -31.01 15.89
C ILE A 590 -0.04 -32.25 16.79
N VAL A 591 -1.12 -32.45 17.54
CA VAL A 591 -1.24 -33.57 18.48
C VAL A 591 -1.22 -34.89 17.73
N ALA A 592 -1.95 -35.01 16.62
CA ALA A 592 -2.00 -36.23 15.82
C ALA A 592 -0.65 -36.57 15.19
N VAL A 593 0.03 -35.60 14.56
CA VAL A 593 1.36 -35.83 13.97
C VAL A 593 2.37 -36.21 15.06
N PHE A 594 2.42 -35.46 16.16
CA PHE A 594 3.36 -35.73 17.25
C PHE A 594 3.11 -37.09 17.88
N ALA A 595 1.86 -37.42 18.21
CA ALA A 595 1.46 -38.72 18.77
C ALA A 595 1.78 -39.88 17.82
N SER A 596 1.57 -39.69 16.50
CA SER A 596 1.86 -40.73 15.50
C SER A 596 3.35 -41.16 15.52
N SER A 597 4.26 -40.25 15.87
CA SER A 597 5.69 -40.51 15.94
C SER A 597 6.13 -41.38 17.13
N PHE A 598 5.22 -41.72 18.05
CA PHE A 598 5.48 -42.59 19.21
C PHE A 598 4.81 -43.95 19.10
N ILE A 599 4.12 -44.24 18.00
CA ILE A 599 3.42 -45.51 17.83
C ILE A 599 4.43 -46.66 17.65
N PRO A 600 4.32 -47.75 18.43
CA PRO A 600 5.24 -48.88 18.33
C PRO A 600 5.00 -49.73 17.07
N LYS A 601 6.04 -50.46 16.64
CA LYS A 601 6.08 -51.29 15.42
C LYS A 601 4.91 -52.28 15.27
N ASN A 602 4.34 -52.78 16.36
CA ASN A 602 3.24 -53.76 16.33
C ASN A 602 1.84 -53.14 16.14
N THR A 603 1.72 -51.81 16.11
CA THR A 603 0.41 -51.12 16.13
C THR A 603 0.21 -50.19 14.94
N PHE A 604 0.41 -50.70 13.72
CA PHE A 604 0.27 -49.92 12.48
C PHE A 604 -1.11 -49.26 12.32
N ILE A 605 -2.20 -49.93 12.71
CA ILE A 605 -3.56 -49.39 12.59
C ILE A 605 -3.71 -48.08 13.39
N ALA A 606 -3.09 -47.97 14.57
CA ALA A 606 -3.13 -46.74 15.36
C ALA A 606 -2.36 -45.60 14.66
N PHE A 607 -1.20 -45.91 14.06
CA PHE A 607 -0.46 -44.95 13.25
C PHE A 607 -1.28 -44.49 12.04
N LEU A 608 -1.91 -45.42 11.33
CA LEU A 608 -2.77 -45.17 10.18
C LEU A 608 -3.97 -44.27 10.54
N LEU A 609 -4.67 -44.57 11.65
CA LEU A 609 -5.80 -43.75 12.11
C LEU A 609 -5.36 -42.35 12.52
N LEU A 610 -4.21 -42.21 13.20
CA LEU A 610 -3.66 -40.90 13.52
C LEU A 610 -3.32 -40.10 12.26
N ARG A 611 -2.81 -40.74 11.20
CA ARG A 611 -2.63 -40.09 9.88
C ARG A 611 -3.96 -39.66 9.25
N GLY A 612 -5.04 -40.41 9.47
CA GLY A 612 -6.40 -39.95 9.16
C GLY A 612 -6.76 -38.67 9.93
N VAL A 613 -6.53 -38.64 11.25
CA VAL A 613 -6.84 -37.47 12.10
C VAL A 613 -6.07 -36.21 11.67
N VAL A 614 -4.84 -36.35 11.17
CA VAL A 614 -4.07 -35.24 10.56
C VAL A 614 -4.87 -34.55 9.44
N GLY A 615 -5.62 -35.32 8.63
CA GLY A 615 -6.48 -34.80 7.58
C GLY A 615 -7.61 -33.90 8.07
N ILE A 616 -8.12 -34.12 9.29
CA ILE A 616 -9.15 -33.27 9.91
C ILE A 616 -8.62 -31.86 10.13
N GLY A 617 -7.42 -31.75 10.70
CA GLY A 617 -6.82 -30.46 11.01
C GLY A 617 -6.46 -29.69 9.75
N GLU A 618 -5.91 -30.36 8.74
CA GLU A 618 -5.56 -29.72 7.47
C GLU A 618 -6.80 -29.24 6.68
N ALA A 619 -7.88 -30.03 6.68
CA ALA A 619 -9.15 -29.65 6.05
C ALA A 619 -9.70 -28.34 6.64
N SER A 620 -9.66 -28.20 7.97
CA SER A 620 -10.14 -27.00 8.65
C SER A 620 -9.43 -25.73 8.18
N TYR A 621 -8.11 -25.81 7.95
CA TYR A 621 -7.29 -24.67 7.60
C TYR A 621 -7.42 -24.29 6.12
N ALA A 622 -7.28 -25.28 5.23
CA ALA A 622 -7.31 -25.08 3.78
C ALA A 622 -8.63 -24.47 3.28
N ILE A 623 -9.73 -24.79 3.97
CA ILE A 623 -11.07 -24.29 3.63
C ILE A 623 -11.28 -22.86 4.12
N ILE A 624 -10.80 -22.56 5.32
CA ILE A 624 -11.13 -21.32 6.02
C ILE A 624 -10.22 -20.17 5.60
N ALA A 625 -8.91 -20.42 5.47
CA ALA A 625 -7.93 -19.36 5.24
C ALA A 625 -8.20 -18.51 3.98
N PRO A 626 -8.56 -19.07 2.81
CA PRO A 626 -8.89 -18.27 1.63
C PRO A 626 -10.10 -17.36 1.82
N THR A 627 -11.10 -17.81 2.59
CA THR A 627 -12.30 -17.00 2.88
C THR A 627 -12.00 -15.85 3.85
N LEU A 628 -11.07 -16.07 4.78
CA LEU A 628 -10.56 -15.03 5.68
C LEU A 628 -9.80 -13.98 4.87
N ILE A 629 -8.94 -14.40 3.93
CA ILE A 629 -8.23 -13.51 2.99
C ILE A 629 -9.23 -12.69 2.18
N ALA A 630 -10.30 -13.32 1.68
CA ALA A 630 -11.33 -12.64 0.89
C ALA A 630 -12.05 -11.53 1.64
N ASP A 631 -12.23 -11.68 2.95
CA ASP A 631 -12.89 -10.67 3.79
C ASP A 631 -11.91 -9.61 4.31
N ILE A 632 -10.60 -9.83 4.20
CA ILE A 632 -9.55 -8.89 4.63
C ILE A 632 -9.07 -7.99 3.50
N PHE A 633 -9.00 -8.51 2.27
CA PHE A 633 -8.40 -7.82 1.13
C PHE A 633 -9.43 -7.54 0.03
N THR A 634 -9.40 -6.33 -0.53
CA THR A 634 -10.23 -5.85 -1.64
C THR A 634 -9.78 -6.43 -2.99
N GLU A 635 -10.61 -6.34 -4.04
CA GLU A 635 -10.52 -7.14 -5.28
C GLU A 635 -9.08 -7.33 -5.83
N GLU A 636 -8.33 -6.27 -6.13
CA GLU A 636 -6.95 -6.38 -6.65
C GLU A 636 -5.96 -6.95 -5.62
N MET A 637 -6.06 -6.51 -4.36
CA MET A 637 -5.20 -6.98 -3.28
C MET A 637 -5.52 -8.41 -2.85
N ARG A 638 -6.76 -8.87 -3.06
CA ARG A 638 -7.18 -10.24 -2.82
C ARG A 638 -6.48 -11.19 -3.77
N SER A 639 -6.47 -10.92 -5.08
CA SER A 639 -5.77 -11.77 -6.05
C SER A 639 -4.27 -11.85 -5.74
N LYS A 640 -3.63 -10.72 -5.36
CA LYS A 640 -2.22 -10.68 -4.91
C LYS A 640 -1.98 -11.47 -3.61
N SER A 641 -2.91 -11.40 -2.67
CA SER A 641 -2.80 -12.11 -1.38
C SER A 641 -3.01 -13.62 -1.56
N LEU A 642 -4.00 -14.02 -2.37
CA LEU A 642 -4.22 -15.42 -2.74
C LEU A 642 -3.03 -16.00 -3.51
N MET A 643 -2.39 -15.22 -4.39
CA MET A 643 -1.13 -15.61 -5.05
C MET A 643 -0.05 -15.96 -4.02
N ILE A 644 0.21 -15.09 -3.04
CA ILE A 644 1.18 -15.34 -1.97
C ILE A 644 0.78 -16.57 -1.14
N PHE A 645 -0.49 -16.68 -0.75
CA PHE A 645 -1.00 -17.80 0.02
C PHE A 645 -0.81 -19.15 -0.71
N TYR A 646 -1.02 -19.19 -2.02
CA TYR A 646 -0.91 -20.42 -2.82
C TYR A 646 0.51 -20.73 -3.32
N PHE A 647 1.50 -19.85 -3.13
CA PHE A 647 2.91 -20.25 -3.23
C PHE A 647 3.25 -21.38 -2.24
N ALA A 648 2.53 -21.45 -1.12
CA ALA A 648 2.73 -22.47 -0.11
C ALA A 648 2.52 -23.89 -0.63
N THR A 649 1.64 -24.11 -1.60
CA THR A 649 1.35 -25.44 -2.15
C THR A 649 2.58 -26.06 -2.83
N PRO A 650 3.17 -25.46 -3.88
CA PRO A 650 4.36 -26.02 -4.52
C PRO A 650 5.60 -25.98 -3.61
N VAL A 651 5.79 -24.89 -2.85
CA VAL A 651 6.96 -24.73 -1.97
C VAL A 651 6.92 -25.74 -0.81
N GLY A 652 5.78 -25.85 -0.14
CA GLY A 652 5.59 -26.83 0.93
C GLY A 652 5.76 -28.26 0.42
N SER A 653 5.18 -28.58 -0.73
CA SER A 653 5.29 -29.94 -1.31
C SER A 653 6.74 -30.32 -1.61
N GLY A 654 7.51 -29.44 -2.26
CA GLY A 654 8.93 -29.72 -2.54
C GLY A 654 9.79 -29.75 -1.27
N LEU A 655 9.56 -28.85 -0.31
CA LEU A 655 10.24 -28.88 0.99
C LEU A 655 9.92 -30.14 1.79
N GLY A 656 8.71 -30.70 1.68
CA GLY A 656 8.32 -31.93 2.38
C GLY A 656 9.21 -33.12 2.01
N TYR A 657 9.45 -33.33 0.71
CA TYR A 657 10.37 -34.37 0.24
C TYR A 657 11.80 -34.18 0.77
N ILE A 658 12.29 -32.93 0.76
CA ILE A 658 13.66 -32.59 1.15
C ILE A 658 13.85 -32.73 2.67
N VAL A 659 12.99 -32.09 3.46
CA VAL A 659 13.09 -32.03 4.93
C VAL A 659 12.86 -33.40 5.55
N GLY A 660 11.85 -34.14 5.07
CA GLY A 660 11.55 -35.48 5.59
C GLY A 660 12.75 -36.43 5.46
N SER A 661 13.32 -36.51 4.25
CA SER A 661 14.48 -37.37 3.99
C SER A 661 15.75 -36.90 4.73
N ALA A 662 16.06 -35.60 4.66
CA ALA A 662 17.29 -35.05 5.25
C ALA A 662 17.33 -35.19 6.79
N VAL A 663 16.23 -34.84 7.47
CA VAL A 663 16.17 -34.92 8.94
C VAL A 663 16.20 -36.37 9.41
N ALA A 664 15.49 -37.26 8.72
CA ALA A 664 15.51 -38.69 9.03
C ALA A 664 16.91 -39.30 8.88
N ASN A 665 17.65 -38.92 7.82
CA ASN A 665 19.02 -39.37 7.60
C ASN A 665 19.97 -38.84 8.69
N VAL A 666 19.91 -37.55 9.02
CA VAL A 666 20.78 -36.94 10.07
C VAL A 666 20.52 -37.56 11.44
N ALA A 667 19.26 -37.82 11.78
CA ALA A 667 18.88 -38.40 13.07
C ALA A 667 19.02 -39.94 13.11
N ASN A 668 19.35 -40.58 11.98
CA ASN A 668 19.30 -42.04 11.78
C ASN A 668 17.97 -42.67 12.25
N ASN A 669 16.86 -41.92 12.12
CA ASN A 669 15.58 -42.28 12.69
C ASN A 669 14.45 -41.50 11.98
N TRP A 670 13.55 -42.24 11.32
CA TRP A 670 12.49 -41.66 10.48
C TRP A 670 11.47 -40.85 11.28
N GLN A 671 11.26 -41.19 12.56
CA GLN A 671 10.31 -40.48 13.43
C GLN A 671 10.72 -39.02 13.61
N TRP A 672 12.01 -38.68 13.55
CA TRP A 672 12.45 -37.27 13.60
C TRP A 672 12.13 -36.50 12.32
N GLY A 673 12.07 -37.17 11.17
CA GLY A 673 11.61 -36.57 9.91
C GLY A 673 10.19 -35.99 10.04
N VAL A 674 9.30 -36.68 10.77
CA VAL A 674 7.91 -36.23 10.99
C VAL A 674 7.71 -35.40 12.27
N ARG A 675 8.65 -35.41 13.23
CA ARG A 675 8.53 -34.63 14.48
C ARG A 675 8.81 -33.14 14.30
N VAL A 676 9.54 -32.76 13.24
CA VAL A 676 9.94 -31.37 13.01
C VAL A 676 8.72 -30.45 12.75
N THR A 677 7.70 -30.95 12.07
CA THR A 677 6.51 -30.19 11.67
C THR A 677 5.63 -29.76 12.86
N PRO A 678 5.35 -30.61 13.88
CA PRO A 678 4.68 -30.21 15.12
C PRO A 678 5.29 -29.01 15.85
N PHE A 679 6.63 -28.93 15.93
CA PHE A 679 7.29 -27.83 16.63
C PHE A 679 7.01 -26.47 15.97
N PHE A 680 7.13 -26.40 14.65
CA PHE A 680 6.72 -25.22 13.88
C PHE A 680 5.22 -24.97 13.96
N GLY A 681 4.43 -26.03 14.08
CA GLY A 681 2.98 -25.96 14.29
C GLY A 681 2.59 -25.23 15.56
N ILE A 682 3.28 -25.47 16.68
CA ILE A 682 3.02 -24.78 17.95
C ILE A 682 3.23 -23.27 17.80
N ILE A 683 4.32 -22.86 17.14
CA ILE A 683 4.60 -21.45 16.83
C ILE A 683 3.47 -20.88 15.98
N CYS A 684 3.02 -21.61 14.96
CA CYS A 684 1.91 -21.22 14.10
C CYS A 684 0.59 -21.02 14.86
N VAL A 685 0.25 -21.91 15.81
CA VAL A 685 -0.94 -21.76 16.67
C VAL A 685 -0.86 -20.47 17.49
N LEU A 686 0.30 -20.19 18.09
CA LEU A 686 0.51 -18.96 18.85
C LEU A 686 0.35 -17.72 17.94
N LEU A 687 0.90 -17.77 16.72
CA LEU A 687 0.73 -16.70 15.74
C LEU A 687 -0.75 -16.49 15.37
N ILE A 688 -1.55 -17.55 15.14
CA ILE A 688 -2.99 -17.39 14.89
C ILE A 688 -3.66 -16.70 16.10
N ILE A 689 -3.36 -17.14 17.32
CA ILE A 689 -4.01 -16.64 18.54
C ILE A 689 -3.67 -15.16 18.77
N PHE A 690 -2.41 -14.76 18.61
CA PHE A 690 -1.97 -13.40 18.96
C PHE A 690 -2.03 -12.41 17.80
N VAL A 691 -1.90 -12.88 16.55
CA VAL A 691 -1.75 -12.01 15.38
C VAL A 691 -3.03 -11.89 14.57
N ILE A 692 -3.76 -13.01 14.38
CA ILE A 692 -4.98 -13.02 13.56
C ILE A 692 -6.18 -12.58 14.40
N LYS A 693 -6.97 -11.64 13.87
CA LYS A 693 -8.26 -11.21 14.41
C LYS A 693 -9.32 -11.54 13.37
N GLU A 694 -10.45 -12.09 13.84
CA GLU A 694 -11.58 -12.44 12.97
C GLU A 694 -12.18 -11.17 12.33
N PRO A 695 -12.12 -11.03 10.99
CA PRO A 695 -12.80 -9.96 10.27
C PRO A 695 -14.30 -10.22 10.23
N GLU A 696 -15.08 -9.17 10.02
CA GLU A 696 -16.49 -9.36 9.68
C GLU A 696 -16.61 -10.01 8.29
N ARG A 697 -17.62 -10.86 8.09
CA ARG A 697 -17.86 -11.51 6.80
C ARG A 697 -18.29 -10.48 5.77
N GLY A 698 -17.66 -10.48 4.60
CA GLY A 698 -17.91 -9.48 3.58
C GLY A 698 -17.34 -8.09 3.91
N LEU A 699 -16.39 -8.00 4.86
CA LEU A 699 -15.83 -6.73 5.30
C LEU A 699 -15.15 -5.97 4.15
N ALA A 700 -14.41 -6.68 3.29
CA ALA A 700 -13.80 -6.11 2.09
C ALA A 700 -14.84 -5.50 1.14
N GLU A 701 -15.93 -6.22 0.88
CA GLU A 701 -17.01 -5.75 0.01
C GLU A 701 -17.75 -4.54 0.59
N LYS A 702 -18.02 -4.53 1.90
CA LYS A 702 -18.63 -3.39 2.60
C LYS A 702 -17.76 -2.13 2.51
N SER A 703 -16.44 -2.29 2.57
CA SER A 703 -15.50 -1.17 2.53
C SER A 703 -15.19 -0.67 1.12
N GLU A 704 -15.25 -1.53 0.10
CA GLU A 704 -14.91 -1.17 -1.28
C GLU A 704 -16.10 -0.57 -2.04
N LYS A 705 -17.34 -0.99 -1.71
CA LYS A 705 -18.53 -0.68 -2.53
C LYS A 705 -19.67 0.05 -1.79
N ASN A 706 -19.42 0.61 -0.59
CA ASN A 706 -20.41 1.36 0.21
C ASN A 706 -21.78 0.63 0.36
N CYS A 707 -21.76 -0.69 0.54
CA CYS A 707 -22.99 -1.48 0.67
C CYS A 707 -23.50 -1.44 2.12
N ASP A 708 -24.59 -0.71 2.36
CA ASP A 708 -25.15 -0.45 3.71
C ASP A 708 -25.84 -1.64 4.39
N SER A 709 -26.03 -2.77 3.71
CA SER A 709 -26.72 -3.91 4.32
C SER A 709 -26.38 -5.24 3.68
N PHE A 710 -25.53 -6.02 4.36
CA PHE A 710 -25.58 -7.48 4.22
C PHE A 710 -26.10 -8.06 5.53
N ASP A 711 -27.42 -7.99 5.71
CA ASP A 711 -28.14 -8.60 6.84
C ASP A 711 -28.85 -9.89 6.38
N GLY A 712 -28.13 -10.72 5.63
CA GLY A 712 -28.67 -12.00 5.18
C GLY A 712 -28.84 -12.94 6.38
N LYS A 713 -30.07 -13.34 6.71
CA LYS A 713 -30.32 -14.39 7.72
C LYS A 713 -29.51 -15.65 7.38
N ASN A 714 -29.01 -16.36 8.39
CA ASN A 714 -28.32 -17.62 8.18
C ASN A 714 -29.27 -18.60 7.46
N THR A 715 -28.89 -19.03 6.25
CA THR A 715 -29.66 -20.02 5.50
C THR A 715 -29.37 -21.44 5.97
N SER A 716 -30.30 -22.34 5.68
CA SER A 716 -30.09 -23.76 5.95
C SER A 716 -28.97 -24.31 5.06
N TYR A 717 -28.26 -25.32 5.55
CA TYR A 717 -27.15 -25.92 4.80
C TYR A 717 -27.59 -26.45 3.43
N TRP A 718 -28.82 -26.97 3.35
CA TRP A 718 -29.40 -27.46 2.10
C TRP A 718 -29.69 -26.34 1.08
N GLU A 719 -30.08 -25.16 1.55
CA GLU A 719 -30.23 -23.98 0.69
C GLU A 719 -28.88 -23.50 0.15
N ASP A 720 -27.81 -23.58 0.97
CA ASP A 720 -26.45 -23.26 0.53
C ASP A 720 -26.01 -24.22 -0.59
N LEU A 721 -26.25 -25.52 -0.46
CA LEU A 721 -25.93 -26.50 -1.52
C LEU A 721 -26.74 -26.26 -2.79
N LYS A 722 -28.05 -25.98 -2.67
CA LYS A 722 -28.90 -25.62 -3.80
C LYS A 722 -28.44 -24.34 -4.49
N TYR A 723 -27.91 -23.38 -3.73
CA TYR A 723 -27.36 -22.14 -4.27
C TYR A 723 -26.11 -22.43 -5.13
N LEU A 724 -25.18 -23.22 -4.59
CA LEU A 724 -23.96 -23.60 -5.31
C LEU A 724 -24.26 -24.40 -6.57
N ALA A 725 -25.20 -25.34 -6.51
CA ALA A 725 -25.63 -26.14 -7.65
C ALA A 725 -26.36 -25.32 -8.75
N LYS A 726 -26.75 -24.07 -8.47
CA LYS A 726 -27.33 -23.17 -9.47
C LYS A 726 -26.29 -22.27 -10.15
N SER A 727 -25.11 -22.07 -9.56
CA SER A 727 -24.03 -21.31 -10.19
C SER A 727 -23.31 -22.20 -11.20
N LYS A 728 -23.44 -21.87 -12.48
CA LYS A 728 -22.81 -22.64 -13.56
C LYS A 728 -21.30 -22.43 -13.54
N THR A 729 -20.85 -21.21 -13.25
CA THR A 729 -19.43 -20.92 -13.12
C THR A 729 -18.80 -21.75 -12.01
N TYR A 730 -19.44 -21.85 -10.83
CA TYR A 730 -18.95 -22.70 -9.73
C TYR A 730 -18.88 -24.20 -10.10
N ILE A 731 -19.88 -24.73 -10.81
CA ILE A 731 -19.88 -26.14 -11.25
C ILE A 731 -18.69 -26.39 -12.18
N PHE A 732 -18.53 -25.56 -13.22
CA PHE A 732 -17.48 -25.78 -14.21
C PHE A 732 -16.08 -25.51 -13.65
N THR A 733 -15.89 -24.53 -12.78
CA THR A 733 -14.58 -24.34 -12.10
C THR A 733 -14.25 -25.48 -11.16
N THR A 734 -15.25 -26.09 -10.52
CA THR A 734 -15.05 -27.26 -9.66
C THR A 734 -14.66 -28.50 -10.47
N ILE A 735 -15.31 -28.76 -11.60
CA ILE A 735 -14.91 -29.84 -12.53
C ILE A 735 -13.49 -29.58 -13.05
N GLY A 736 -13.20 -28.35 -13.51
CA GLY A 736 -11.85 -27.97 -13.95
C GLY A 736 -10.81 -28.18 -12.86
N SER A 737 -11.10 -27.74 -11.63
CA SER A 737 -10.23 -27.96 -10.47
C SER A 737 -9.96 -29.43 -10.19
N ALA A 738 -10.98 -30.29 -10.23
CA ALA A 738 -10.81 -31.73 -10.02
C ALA A 738 -9.91 -32.37 -11.08
N THR A 739 -10.07 -31.98 -12.34
CA THR A 739 -9.25 -32.49 -13.44
C THR A 739 -7.79 -32.00 -13.35
N ILE A 740 -7.58 -30.75 -12.94
CA ILE A 740 -6.24 -30.22 -12.65
C ILE A 740 -5.58 -30.99 -11.50
N THR A 741 -6.31 -31.20 -10.39
CA THR A 741 -5.81 -31.97 -9.25
C THR A 741 -5.54 -33.43 -9.61
N PHE A 742 -6.35 -34.05 -10.50
CA PHE A 742 -6.09 -35.39 -11.04
C PHE A 742 -4.72 -35.47 -11.71
N VAL A 743 -4.43 -34.51 -12.60
CA VAL A 743 -3.17 -34.45 -13.34
C VAL A 743 -2.01 -34.20 -12.39
N THR A 744 -2.12 -33.21 -11.48
CA THR A 744 -1.07 -32.91 -10.50
C THR A 744 -0.80 -34.10 -9.58
N GLY A 745 -1.84 -34.74 -9.04
CA GLY A 745 -1.70 -35.88 -8.13
C GLY A 745 -1.06 -37.09 -8.82
N THR A 746 -1.54 -37.42 -10.02
CA THR A 746 -0.98 -38.53 -10.81
C THR A 746 0.48 -38.27 -11.19
N LEU A 747 0.79 -37.06 -11.67
CA LEU A 747 2.15 -36.68 -12.03
C LEU A 747 3.07 -36.72 -10.80
N SER A 748 2.63 -36.18 -9.66
CA SER A 748 3.42 -36.17 -8.42
C SER A 748 3.72 -37.56 -7.89
N PHE A 749 2.77 -38.48 -8.04
CA PHE A 749 2.93 -39.85 -7.55
C PHE A 749 3.77 -40.71 -8.51
N TRP A 750 3.44 -40.70 -9.82
CA TRP A 750 4.01 -41.65 -10.76
C TRP A 750 5.18 -41.12 -11.61
N ALA A 751 5.40 -39.81 -11.72
CA ALA A 751 6.50 -39.31 -12.55
C ALA A 751 7.89 -39.70 -12.02
N PRO A 752 8.22 -39.55 -10.72
CA PRO A 752 9.49 -40.01 -10.19
C PRO A 752 9.70 -41.52 -10.40
N THR A 753 8.69 -42.32 -10.09
CA THR A 753 8.72 -43.78 -10.25
C THR A 753 8.85 -44.19 -11.73
N GLY A 754 8.18 -43.50 -12.65
CA GLY A 754 8.31 -43.75 -14.08
C GLY A 754 9.72 -43.47 -14.60
N ILE A 755 10.38 -42.43 -14.08
CA ILE A 755 11.78 -42.13 -14.37
C ILE A 755 12.70 -43.19 -13.75
N GLU A 756 12.42 -43.67 -12.53
CA GLU A 756 13.17 -44.79 -11.93
C GLU A 756 13.06 -46.08 -12.76
N TYR A 757 11.86 -46.45 -13.23
CA TYR A 757 11.69 -47.62 -14.10
C TYR A 757 12.40 -47.46 -15.44
N PHE A 758 12.43 -46.25 -15.99
CA PHE A 758 13.25 -45.94 -17.16
C PHE A 758 14.75 -46.13 -16.87
N TYR A 759 15.25 -45.65 -15.73
CA TYR A 759 16.65 -45.86 -15.31
C TYR A 759 16.97 -47.35 -15.16
N ALA A 760 16.10 -48.12 -14.49
CA ALA A 760 16.27 -49.56 -14.36
C ALA A 760 16.32 -50.26 -15.72
N THR A 761 15.48 -49.83 -16.67
CA THR A 761 15.47 -50.36 -18.03
C THR A 761 16.75 -49.96 -18.80
N LYS A 762 17.21 -48.71 -18.68
CA LYS A 762 18.39 -48.21 -19.38
C LYS A 762 19.69 -48.88 -18.93
N TYR A 763 19.80 -49.18 -17.64
CA TYR A 763 20.99 -49.80 -17.04
C TYR A 763 20.85 -51.31 -16.79
N ASN A 764 19.76 -51.94 -17.26
CA ASN A 764 19.47 -53.36 -17.13
C ASN A 764 19.44 -53.89 -15.68
N TYR A 765 18.92 -53.10 -14.75
CA TYR A 765 18.67 -53.57 -13.38
C TYR A 765 17.46 -54.52 -13.35
N SER A 766 17.52 -55.56 -12.52
CA SER A 766 16.44 -56.56 -12.41
C SER A 766 15.29 -56.06 -11.54
N SER A 767 15.56 -55.11 -10.65
CA SER A 767 14.58 -54.50 -9.75
C SER A 767 14.90 -53.04 -9.47
N LEU A 768 13.90 -52.27 -9.02
CA LEU A 768 14.10 -50.89 -8.54
C LEU A 768 15.03 -50.81 -7.32
N SER A 769 15.25 -51.91 -6.59
CA SER A 769 16.10 -51.95 -5.39
C SER A 769 17.60 -51.89 -5.71
N GLU A 770 17.98 -52.25 -6.94
CA GLU A 770 19.38 -52.21 -7.41
C GLU A 770 19.82 -50.81 -7.85
N ILE A 771 18.88 -49.88 -8.05
CA ILE A 771 19.23 -48.49 -8.40
C ILE A 771 19.95 -47.86 -7.20
N PRO A 772 21.13 -47.23 -7.40
CA PRO A 772 21.86 -46.55 -6.35
C PRO A 772 20.98 -45.54 -5.61
N LYS A 773 21.06 -45.53 -4.27
CA LYS A 773 20.25 -44.65 -3.41
C LYS A 773 20.41 -43.17 -3.80
N ASP A 774 21.64 -42.73 -4.05
CA ASP A 774 21.95 -41.35 -4.49
C ASP A 774 21.22 -40.96 -5.80
N THR A 775 20.98 -41.92 -6.70
CA THR A 775 20.26 -41.67 -7.95
C THR A 775 18.77 -41.45 -7.68
N LYS A 776 18.16 -42.25 -6.80
CA LYS A 776 16.76 -42.09 -6.40
C LYS A 776 16.53 -40.79 -5.64
N ASP A 777 17.44 -40.47 -4.73
CA ASP A 777 17.44 -39.22 -3.98
C ASP A 777 17.55 -38.03 -4.93
N ASN A 778 18.40 -38.10 -5.96
CA ASN A 778 18.52 -37.05 -6.99
C ASN A 778 17.26 -36.90 -7.85
N ILE A 779 16.61 -38.00 -8.27
CA ILE A 779 15.34 -37.94 -9.02
C ILE A 779 14.26 -37.23 -8.19
N SER A 780 14.13 -37.61 -6.92
CA SER A 780 13.17 -37.00 -5.99
C SER A 780 13.48 -35.53 -5.71
N PHE A 781 14.76 -35.20 -5.50
CA PHE A 781 15.23 -33.83 -5.31
C PHE A 781 14.94 -32.95 -6.53
N LEU A 782 15.25 -33.43 -7.74
CA LEU A 782 15.05 -32.67 -8.96
C LEU A 782 13.56 -32.46 -9.27
N PHE A 783 12.73 -33.47 -9.06
CA PHE A 783 11.27 -33.34 -9.16
C PHE A 783 10.73 -32.32 -8.15
N GLY A 784 11.19 -32.38 -6.89
CA GLY A 784 10.83 -31.42 -5.85
C GLY A 784 11.25 -29.99 -6.20
N LEU A 785 12.47 -29.80 -6.71
CA LEU A 785 13.00 -28.50 -7.14
C LEU A 785 12.20 -27.92 -8.31
N ILE A 786 11.91 -28.73 -9.33
CA ILE A 786 11.07 -28.36 -10.47
C ILE A 786 9.67 -27.98 -10.00
N THR A 787 9.11 -28.72 -9.05
CA THR A 787 7.79 -28.43 -8.48
C THR A 787 7.78 -27.09 -7.75
N CYS A 788 8.79 -26.79 -6.94
CA CYS A 788 8.93 -25.50 -6.26
C CYS A 788 9.04 -24.34 -7.26
N ILE A 789 10.01 -24.40 -8.18
CA ILE A 789 10.30 -23.29 -9.10
C ILE A 789 9.16 -23.13 -10.11
N GLY A 790 8.76 -24.22 -10.77
CA GLY A 790 7.66 -24.22 -11.73
C GLY A 790 6.35 -23.79 -11.09
N GLY A 791 6.09 -24.22 -9.86
CA GLY A 791 4.91 -23.82 -9.12
C GLY A 791 4.88 -22.33 -8.74
N ILE A 792 5.97 -21.77 -8.21
CA ILE A 792 6.06 -20.31 -7.92
C ILE A 792 5.85 -19.50 -9.19
N VAL A 793 6.56 -19.85 -10.27
CA VAL A 793 6.47 -19.15 -11.55
C VAL A 793 5.05 -19.28 -12.12
N GLY A 794 4.46 -20.47 -12.09
CA GLY A 794 3.11 -20.74 -12.57
C GLY A 794 2.05 -19.91 -11.83
N VAL A 795 2.02 -19.99 -10.49
CA VAL A 795 1.06 -19.22 -9.66
C VAL A 795 1.21 -17.72 -9.88
N THR A 796 2.46 -17.23 -10.01
CA THR A 796 2.76 -15.82 -10.29
C THR A 796 2.22 -15.39 -11.65
N LEU A 797 2.57 -16.13 -12.72
CA LEU A 797 2.13 -15.83 -14.08
C LEU A 797 0.61 -15.85 -14.19
N GLY A 798 -0.05 -16.85 -13.62
CA GLY A 798 -1.50 -16.93 -13.62
C GLY A 798 -2.16 -15.72 -12.96
N SER A 799 -1.73 -15.39 -11.75
CA SER A 799 -2.31 -14.30 -10.98
C SER A 799 -2.05 -12.93 -11.62
N LEU A 800 -0.84 -12.69 -12.13
CA LEU A 800 -0.48 -11.43 -12.78
C LEU A 800 -1.15 -11.25 -14.14
N ILE A 801 -1.13 -12.27 -15.02
CA ILE A 801 -1.77 -12.20 -16.34
C ILE A 801 -3.27 -11.99 -16.17
N SER A 802 -3.90 -12.73 -15.24
CA SER A 802 -5.32 -12.54 -14.97
C SER A 802 -5.63 -11.14 -14.46
N MET A 803 -4.83 -10.60 -13.54
CA MET A 803 -5.01 -9.24 -13.02
C MET A 803 -4.81 -8.17 -14.10
N TRP A 804 -3.78 -8.30 -14.95
CA TRP A 804 -3.55 -7.39 -16.06
C TRP A 804 -4.73 -7.41 -17.06
N TRP A 805 -5.26 -8.60 -17.36
CA TRP A 805 -6.38 -8.74 -18.27
C TRP A 805 -7.72 -8.28 -17.67
N LYS A 806 -7.98 -8.58 -16.39
CA LYS A 806 -9.15 -8.08 -15.67
C LYS A 806 -9.21 -6.55 -15.64
N ASN A 807 -8.07 -5.89 -15.44
CA ASN A 807 -8.01 -4.44 -15.25
C ASN A 807 -7.73 -3.64 -16.53
N GLY A 808 -7.40 -4.29 -17.65
CA GLY A 808 -7.11 -3.61 -18.92
C GLY A 808 -5.71 -2.99 -18.97
N TYR A 809 -4.73 -3.61 -18.30
CA TYR A 809 -3.34 -3.15 -18.28
C TYR A 809 -2.52 -3.73 -19.44
N TYR A 810 -1.50 -2.99 -19.86
CA TYR A 810 -0.56 -3.36 -20.93
C TYR A 810 -1.26 -3.66 -22.27
N CYS A 811 -1.15 -4.89 -22.77
CA CYS A 811 -1.68 -5.34 -24.05
C CYS A 811 -3.05 -6.03 -23.94
N PHE A 812 -3.62 -6.16 -22.74
CA PHE A 812 -4.89 -6.86 -22.54
C PHE A 812 -6.06 -5.87 -22.43
N PRO A 813 -7.16 -6.05 -23.19
CA PRO A 813 -8.37 -5.26 -23.00
C PRO A 813 -9.15 -5.70 -21.76
N LYS A 814 -9.74 -4.76 -21.03
CA LYS A 814 -10.51 -5.04 -19.80
C LYS A 814 -11.59 -6.12 -20.05
N SER A 815 -11.58 -7.19 -19.26
CA SER A 815 -12.52 -8.31 -19.42
C SER A 815 -12.81 -9.03 -18.11
N ASP A 816 -14.09 -9.14 -17.74
CA ASP A 816 -14.53 -9.94 -16.59
C ASP A 816 -14.37 -11.46 -16.79
N LYS A 817 -14.02 -11.89 -18.01
CA LYS A 817 -13.79 -13.31 -18.35
C LYS A 817 -12.34 -13.75 -18.18
N ALA A 818 -11.45 -12.82 -17.84
CA ALA A 818 -10.00 -13.03 -17.82
C ALA A 818 -9.58 -14.25 -16.99
N ASP A 819 -10.08 -14.41 -15.75
CA ASP A 819 -9.73 -15.56 -14.89
C ASP A 819 -9.98 -16.90 -15.59
N ALA A 820 -11.18 -17.08 -16.14
CA ALA A 820 -11.57 -18.33 -16.80
C ALA A 820 -10.78 -18.57 -18.11
N LEU A 821 -10.49 -17.50 -18.86
CA LEU A 821 -9.72 -17.60 -20.10
C LEU A 821 -8.25 -17.92 -19.85
N VAL A 822 -7.63 -17.35 -18.80
CA VAL A 822 -6.26 -17.70 -18.41
C VAL A 822 -6.19 -19.18 -18.03
N CYS A 823 -7.13 -19.69 -17.25
CA CYS A 823 -7.18 -21.12 -16.91
C CYS A 823 -7.37 -22.02 -18.15
N THR A 824 -8.18 -21.57 -19.11
CA THR A 824 -8.40 -22.28 -20.37
C THR A 824 -7.12 -22.38 -21.19
N VAL A 825 -6.44 -21.26 -21.41
CA VAL A 825 -5.20 -21.19 -22.20
C VAL A 825 -4.09 -22.01 -21.53
N ALA A 826 -3.93 -21.89 -20.21
CA ALA A 826 -2.94 -22.66 -19.46
C ALA A 826 -3.19 -24.17 -19.58
N SER A 827 -4.45 -24.60 -19.47
CA SER A 827 -4.83 -26.02 -19.63
C SER A 827 -4.56 -26.52 -21.06
N ILE A 828 -4.87 -25.72 -22.10
CA ILE A 828 -4.58 -26.07 -23.51
C ILE A 828 -3.08 -26.26 -23.71
N LEU A 829 -2.28 -25.31 -23.23
CA LEU A 829 -0.83 -25.36 -23.37
C LEU A 829 -0.22 -26.54 -22.60
N ALA A 830 -0.81 -26.96 -21.48
CA ALA A 830 -0.30 -28.07 -20.67
C ALA A 830 -0.46 -29.44 -21.35
N VAL A 831 -1.47 -29.64 -22.20
CA VAL A 831 -1.72 -30.91 -22.91
C VAL A 831 -0.52 -31.42 -23.71
N PRO A 832 0.08 -30.65 -24.65
CA PRO A 832 1.22 -31.14 -25.42
C PRO A 832 2.44 -31.41 -24.54
N PHE A 833 2.70 -30.60 -23.51
CA PHE A 833 3.83 -30.84 -22.62
C PHE A 833 3.65 -32.12 -21.80
N LEU A 834 2.46 -32.36 -21.25
CA LEU A 834 2.14 -33.57 -20.49
C LEU A 834 2.27 -34.83 -21.35
N PHE A 835 1.82 -34.76 -22.61
CA PHE A 835 1.95 -35.86 -23.57
C PHE A 835 3.42 -36.18 -23.86
N LEU A 836 4.25 -35.15 -24.05
CA LEU A 836 5.66 -35.31 -24.44
C LEU A 836 6.56 -35.87 -23.33
N ILE A 837 6.15 -35.82 -22.04
CA ILE A 837 6.97 -36.29 -20.91
C ILE A 837 7.42 -37.75 -21.13
N PHE A 838 6.48 -38.69 -21.26
CA PHE A 838 6.83 -40.12 -21.35
C PHE A 838 7.27 -40.54 -22.77
N GLU A 839 6.95 -39.76 -23.79
CA GLU A 839 7.47 -39.98 -25.14
C GLU A 839 8.97 -39.66 -25.24
N LEU A 840 9.37 -38.51 -24.69
CA LEU A 840 10.75 -38.04 -24.74
C LEU A 840 11.63 -38.66 -23.65
N LEU A 841 11.03 -39.27 -22.62
CA LEU A 841 11.78 -39.99 -21.58
C LEU A 841 12.66 -41.09 -22.17
N SER A 842 12.21 -41.75 -23.25
CA SER A 842 13.00 -42.77 -23.96
C SER A 842 14.12 -42.22 -24.85
N THR A 843 14.14 -40.92 -25.17
CA THR A 843 15.13 -40.33 -26.08
C THR A 843 16.16 -39.49 -25.33
N GLU A 844 15.71 -38.54 -24.50
CA GLU A 844 16.60 -37.61 -23.78
C GLU A 844 16.02 -37.19 -22.42
N LEU A 845 16.76 -37.49 -21.36
CA LEU A 845 16.31 -37.27 -19.98
C LEU A 845 16.25 -35.77 -19.64
N ALA A 846 17.19 -34.96 -20.14
CA ALA A 846 17.20 -33.53 -19.86
C ALA A 846 15.97 -32.81 -20.44
N ILE A 847 15.56 -33.16 -21.66
CA ILE A 847 14.38 -32.59 -22.32
C ILE A 847 13.11 -33.00 -21.56
N THR A 848 13.06 -34.23 -21.03
CA THR A 848 11.93 -34.70 -20.24
C THR A 848 11.72 -33.85 -18.99
N TRP A 849 12.79 -33.53 -18.26
CA TRP A 849 12.69 -32.64 -17.10
C TRP A 849 12.19 -31.23 -17.45
N ILE A 850 12.56 -30.71 -18.63
CA ILE A 850 12.03 -29.44 -19.15
C ILE A 850 10.52 -29.55 -19.44
N MET A 851 10.06 -30.67 -20.02
CA MET A 851 8.62 -30.90 -20.25
C MET A 851 7.84 -31.03 -18.93
N VAL A 852 8.41 -31.71 -17.93
CA VAL A 852 7.85 -31.78 -16.56
C VAL A 852 7.74 -30.37 -15.99
N PHE A 853 8.79 -29.54 -16.11
CA PHE A 853 8.77 -28.16 -15.63
C PHE A 853 7.64 -27.33 -16.25
N PHE A 854 7.50 -27.34 -17.59
CA PHE A 854 6.43 -26.59 -18.24
C PHE A 854 5.04 -27.13 -17.90
N THR A 855 4.89 -28.46 -17.77
CA THR A 855 3.62 -29.07 -17.35
C THR A 855 3.23 -28.63 -15.95
N VAL A 856 4.15 -28.72 -14.98
CA VAL A 856 3.89 -28.28 -13.59
C VAL A 856 3.60 -26.79 -13.53
N LEU A 857 4.37 -25.97 -14.25
CA LEU A 857 4.16 -24.52 -14.33
C LEU A 857 2.75 -24.19 -14.83
N LEU A 858 2.34 -24.76 -15.95
CA LEU A 858 1.06 -24.46 -16.58
C LEU A 858 -0.14 -24.99 -15.79
N VAL A 859 0.02 -26.13 -15.10
CA VAL A 859 -1.01 -26.62 -14.19
C VAL A 859 -1.13 -25.71 -12.96
N CYS A 860 -0.01 -25.22 -12.43
CA CYS A 860 0.02 -24.29 -11.28
C CYS A 860 -0.49 -22.87 -11.58
N VAL A 861 -0.56 -22.46 -12.85
CA VAL A 861 -1.22 -21.20 -13.26
C VAL A 861 -2.67 -21.12 -12.75
N ASN A 862 -3.35 -22.27 -12.65
CA ASN A 862 -4.76 -22.32 -12.28
C ASN A 862 -5.02 -22.17 -10.77
N THR A 863 -4.05 -22.47 -9.92
CA THR A 863 -4.26 -22.75 -8.48
C THR A 863 -4.90 -21.58 -7.72
N ALA A 864 -4.37 -20.37 -7.85
CA ALA A 864 -4.92 -19.20 -7.15
C ALA A 864 -6.18 -18.65 -7.84
N ILE A 865 -6.25 -18.75 -9.18
CA ILE A 865 -7.30 -18.18 -10.01
C ILE A 865 -8.64 -18.88 -9.78
N ILE A 866 -8.66 -20.21 -9.69
CA ILE A 866 -9.89 -21.01 -9.44
C ILE A 866 -10.60 -20.53 -8.17
N VAL A 867 -9.80 -20.30 -7.13
CA VAL A 867 -10.30 -19.89 -5.81
C VAL A 867 -10.76 -18.44 -5.84
N ASP A 868 -10.00 -17.53 -6.44
CA ASP A 868 -10.42 -16.13 -6.60
C ASP A 868 -11.73 -16.03 -7.41
N MET A 869 -11.87 -16.79 -8.50
CA MET A 869 -13.08 -16.84 -9.32
C MET A 869 -14.30 -17.32 -8.51
N THR A 870 -14.10 -18.31 -7.64
CA THR A 870 -15.15 -18.80 -6.73
C THR A 870 -15.55 -17.74 -5.70
N LEU A 871 -14.59 -17.02 -5.13
CA LEU A 871 -14.84 -15.97 -4.13
C LEU A 871 -15.52 -14.72 -4.74
N CYS A 872 -15.35 -14.48 -6.05
CA CYS A 872 -15.95 -13.37 -6.79
C CYS A 872 -17.41 -13.59 -7.19
N ILE A 873 -17.93 -14.83 -7.12
CA ILE A 873 -19.31 -15.16 -7.56
C ILE A 873 -20.17 -15.72 -6.42
N ILE A 874 -19.59 -15.94 -5.23
CA ILE A 874 -20.28 -16.51 -4.08
C ILE A 874 -20.35 -15.49 -2.94
N VAL A 875 -21.55 -15.28 -2.41
CA VAL A 875 -21.82 -14.39 -1.27
C VAL A 875 -21.02 -14.78 -0.01
N PRO A 876 -20.57 -13.81 0.82
CA PRO A 876 -19.65 -14.06 1.93
C PRO A 876 -20.06 -15.15 2.92
N LYS A 877 -21.36 -15.27 3.23
CA LYS A 877 -21.89 -16.30 4.17
C LYS A 877 -21.94 -17.73 3.60
N ARG A 878 -21.52 -17.95 2.36
CA ARG A 878 -21.48 -19.27 1.70
C ARG A 878 -20.10 -19.64 1.15
N ARG A 879 -19.08 -18.80 1.37
CA ARG A 879 -17.75 -18.96 0.78
C ARG A 879 -17.03 -20.17 1.33
N SER A 880 -17.15 -20.45 2.63
CA SER A 880 -16.48 -21.59 3.26
C SER A 880 -17.08 -22.90 2.81
N VAL A 881 -18.42 -22.99 2.70
CA VAL A 881 -19.10 -24.15 2.13
C VAL A 881 -18.74 -24.34 0.64
N ALA A 882 -18.70 -23.26 -0.14
CA ALA A 882 -18.28 -23.34 -1.55
C ALA A 882 -16.86 -23.89 -1.70
N ASN A 883 -15.91 -23.35 -0.92
CA ASN A 883 -14.53 -23.80 -0.93
C ASN A 883 -14.41 -25.26 -0.45
N ALA A 884 -15.15 -25.65 0.60
CA ALA A 884 -15.17 -27.02 1.13
C ALA A 884 -15.62 -28.05 0.10
N PHE A 885 -16.73 -27.81 -0.60
CA PHE A 885 -17.23 -28.75 -1.62
C PHE A 885 -16.35 -28.77 -2.86
N GLN A 886 -15.82 -27.62 -3.27
CA GLN A 886 -14.89 -27.57 -4.38
C GLN A 886 -13.64 -28.41 -4.08
N ILE A 887 -13.03 -28.19 -2.93
CA ILE A 887 -11.87 -28.96 -2.45
C ILE A 887 -12.20 -30.45 -2.30
N MET A 888 -13.33 -30.80 -1.69
CA MET A 888 -13.74 -32.20 -1.50
C MET A 888 -13.89 -32.92 -2.84
N ILE A 889 -14.61 -32.32 -3.80
CA ILE A 889 -14.80 -32.89 -5.14
C ILE A 889 -13.45 -32.96 -5.87
N SER A 890 -12.62 -31.93 -5.75
CA SER A 890 -11.31 -31.88 -6.39
C SER A 890 -10.35 -32.94 -5.88
N HIS A 891 -10.37 -33.26 -4.58
CA HIS A 891 -9.55 -34.37 -4.06
C HIS A 891 -10.14 -35.74 -4.39
N LEU A 892 -11.47 -35.89 -4.25
CA LEU A 892 -12.16 -37.16 -4.49
C LEU A 892 -11.95 -37.67 -5.91
N PHE A 893 -12.14 -36.80 -6.89
CA PHE A 893 -11.98 -37.12 -8.32
C PHE A 893 -10.61 -36.72 -8.87
N GLY A 894 -9.74 -36.16 -8.04
CA GLY A 894 -8.41 -35.72 -8.42
C GLY A 894 -7.33 -36.66 -7.93
N ASP A 895 -6.58 -36.23 -6.91
CA ASP A 895 -5.38 -36.89 -6.41
C ASP A 895 -5.66 -38.13 -5.55
N ALA A 896 -6.87 -38.28 -5.00
CA ALA A 896 -7.26 -39.52 -4.34
C ALA A 896 -7.50 -40.67 -5.33
N SER A 897 -8.16 -40.39 -6.46
CA SER A 897 -8.53 -41.39 -7.46
C SER A 897 -7.50 -41.53 -8.59
N GLY A 898 -6.81 -40.45 -8.95
CA GLY A 898 -6.00 -40.38 -10.16
C GLY A 898 -4.82 -41.35 -10.20
N PRO A 899 -3.93 -41.35 -9.18
CA PRO A 899 -2.84 -42.31 -9.10
C PRO A 899 -3.33 -43.76 -9.16
N TYR A 900 -4.44 -44.08 -8.47
CA TYR A 900 -5.03 -45.41 -8.49
C TYR A 900 -5.56 -45.81 -9.86
N ILE A 901 -6.32 -44.93 -10.53
CA ILE A 901 -6.87 -45.20 -11.88
C ILE A 901 -5.73 -45.40 -12.89
N VAL A 902 -4.69 -44.58 -12.84
CA VAL A 902 -3.52 -44.75 -13.73
C VAL A 902 -2.75 -46.02 -13.41
N GLY A 903 -2.61 -46.37 -12.13
CA GLY A 903 -2.04 -47.64 -11.71
C GLY A 903 -2.83 -48.84 -12.25
N LEU A 904 -4.16 -48.85 -12.12
CA LEU A 904 -5.02 -49.89 -12.66
C LEU A 904 -4.87 -50.03 -14.18
N VAL A 905 -4.88 -48.92 -14.92
CA VAL A 905 -4.68 -48.95 -16.37
C VAL A 905 -3.30 -49.47 -16.73
N SER A 906 -2.26 -49.07 -15.99
CA SER A 906 -0.91 -49.60 -16.15
C SER A 906 -0.87 -51.11 -15.90
N ASP A 907 -1.49 -51.61 -14.84
CA ASP A 907 -1.53 -53.04 -14.52
C ASP A 907 -2.27 -53.85 -15.59
N LEU A 908 -3.39 -53.32 -16.10
CA LEU A 908 -4.15 -53.93 -17.19
C LEU A 908 -3.33 -54.02 -18.49
N ILE A 909 -2.57 -52.97 -18.82
CA ILE A 909 -1.69 -52.96 -20.01
C ILE A 909 -0.48 -53.88 -19.81
N ARG A 910 0.05 -53.95 -18.59
CA ARG A 910 1.25 -54.74 -18.26
C ARG A 910 1.00 -56.25 -18.25
N GLY A 911 -0.19 -56.68 -17.82
CA GLY A 911 -0.51 -58.09 -17.64
C GLY A 911 0.42 -58.77 -16.62
N SER A 912 1.06 -59.88 -17.01
CA SER A 912 1.94 -60.66 -16.14
C SER A 912 3.41 -60.23 -16.15
N ASP A 913 3.80 -59.24 -16.97
CA ASP A 913 5.20 -58.80 -17.07
C ASP A 913 5.59 -57.98 -15.83
N LYS A 914 6.48 -58.52 -14.99
CA LYS A 914 6.97 -57.84 -13.77
C LYS A 914 8.34 -57.18 -13.97
N THR A 915 8.88 -57.16 -15.19
CA THR A 915 10.18 -56.55 -15.46
C THR A 915 10.10 -55.03 -15.37
N PRO A 916 11.19 -54.33 -15.00
CA PRO A 916 11.22 -52.86 -15.01
C PRO A 916 10.82 -52.23 -16.35
N ASN A 917 11.14 -52.88 -17.47
CA ASN A 917 10.72 -52.45 -18.80
C ASN A 917 9.20 -52.60 -19.02
N GLY A 918 8.60 -53.69 -18.55
CA GLY A 918 7.14 -53.88 -18.57
C GLY A 918 6.41 -52.82 -17.76
N HIS A 919 6.92 -52.50 -16.56
CA HIS A 919 6.42 -51.39 -15.74
C HIS A 919 6.58 -50.03 -16.44
N PHE A 920 7.74 -49.75 -17.03
CA PHE A 920 7.97 -48.49 -17.75
C PHE A 920 7.00 -48.30 -18.93
N ARG A 921 6.87 -49.31 -19.80
CA ARG A 921 6.00 -49.23 -20.99
C ARG A 921 4.54 -49.08 -20.64
N SER A 922 4.06 -49.90 -19.69
CA SER A 922 2.66 -49.84 -19.26
C SER A 922 2.31 -48.50 -18.62
N LEU A 923 3.19 -47.96 -17.78
CA LEU A 923 2.99 -46.66 -17.15
C LEU A 923 3.01 -45.53 -18.18
N LYS A 924 3.92 -45.57 -19.16
CA LYS A 924 3.96 -44.62 -20.30
C LYS A 924 2.60 -44.52 -20.99
N TYR A 925 1.98 -45.66 -21.34
CA TYR A 925 0.66 -45.66 -21.98
C TYR A 925 -0.46 -45.24 -21.04
N ALA A 926 -0.41 -45.65 -19.76
CA ALA A 926 -1.41 -45.25 -18.77
C ALA A 926 -1.45 -43.73 -18.55
N PHE A 927 -0.33 -43.02 -18.76
CA PHE A 927 -0.25 -41.57 -18.68
C PHE A 927 -1.00 -40.79 -19.78
N TYR A 928 -1.52 -41.46 -20.80
CA TYR A 928 -2.48 -40.83 -21.71
C TYR A 928 -3.82 -40.55 -21.04
N VAL A 929 -4.17 -41.23 -19.95
CA VAL A 929 -5.40 -40.96 -19.19
C VAL A 929 -5.39 -39.53 -18.62
N PRO A 930 -4.38 -39.08 -17.85
CA PRO A 930 -4.23 -37.68 -17.44
C PRO A 930 -4.31 -36.67 -18.59
N ASN A 931 -3.77 -36.99 -19.77
CA ASN A 931 -3.84 -36.12 -20.95
C ASN A 931 -5.28 -35.90 -21.42
N VAL A 932 -6.09 -36.97 -21.49
CA VAL A 932 -7.51 -36.88 -21.86
C VAL A 932 -8.30 -36.14 -20.78
N ILE A 933 -8.04 -36.42 -19.50
CA ILE A 933 -8.70 -35.73 -18.38
C ILE A 933 -8.39 -34.23 -18.41
N LEU A 934 -7.19 -33.81 -18.80
CA LEU A 934 -6.84 -32.40 -18.92
C LEU A 934 -7.64 -31.66 -20.02
N ILE A 935 -8.11 -32.35 -21.05
CA ILE A 935 -9.01 -31.76 -22.06
C ILE A 935 -10.37 -31.39 -21.43
N ILE A 936 -10.83 -32.14 -20.43
CA ILE A 936 -12.05 -31.81 -19.67
C ILE A 936 -11.85 -30.49 -18.92
N SER A 937 -10.64 -30.22 -18.41
CA SER A 937 -10.28 -28.92 -17.81
C SER A 937 -10.47 -27.77 -18.79
N VAL A 938 -9.97 -27.93 -20.02
CA VAL A 938 -10.09 -26.93 -21.10
C VAL A 938 -11.55 -26.59 -21.37
N LEU A 939 -12.39 -27.61 -21.58
CA LEU A 939 -13.81 -27.43 -21.84
C LEU A 939 -14.51 -26.77 -20.65
N SER A 940 -14.19 -27.18 -19.43
CA SER A 940 -14.82 -26.67 -18.22
C SER A 940 -14.47 -25.19 -17.99
N PHE A 941 -13.20 -24.80 -18.05
CA PHE A 941 -12.82 -23.39 -17.91
C PHE A 941 -13.32 -22.51 -19.05
N PHE A 942 -13.38 -23.03 -20.28
CA PHE A 942 -13.98 -22.31 -21.39
C PHE A 942 -15.48 -22.07 -21.15
N LEU A 943 -16.24 -23.09 -20.73
CA LEU A 943 -17.65 -22.94 -20.36
C LEU A 943 -17.83 -21.98 -19.18
N SER A 944 -16.94 -22.01 -18.20
CA SER A 944 -16.93 -21.04 -17.10
C SER A 944 -16.84 -19.59 -17.60
N SER A 945 -15.99 -19.32 -18.62
CA SER A 945 -15.85 -17.99 -19.22
C SER A 945 -17.13 -17.44 -19.87
N ILE A 946 -18.05 -18.33 -20.28
CA ILE A 946 -19.34 -17.96 -20.85
C ILE A 946 -20.30 -17.49 -19.74
N TYR A 947 -20.27 -18.15 -18.59
CA TYR A 947 -21.22 -17.91 -17.49
C TYR A 947 -20.74 -16.92 -16.44
N VAL A 948 -19.41 -16.72 -16.29
CA VAL A 948 -18.81 -15.94 -15.19
C VAL A 948 -19.36 -14.52 -15.10
N THR A 949 -19.57 -13.83 -16.22
CA THR A 949 -20.13 -12.47 -16.23
C THR A 949 -21.55 -12.44 -15.69
N LYS A 950 -22.38 -13.46 -16.00
CA LYS A 950 -23.76 -13.55 -15.53
C LYS A 950 -23.81 -13.87 -14.03
N ASP A 951 -23.01 -14.84 -13.59
CA ASP A 951 -22.95 -15.25 -12.19
C ASP A 951 -22.35 -14.14 -11.30
N LYS A 952 -21.35 -13.40 -11.79
CA LYS A 952 -20.80 -12.21 -11.12
C LYS A 952 -21.84 -11.10 -10.98
N LYS A 953 -22.60 -10.80 -12.04
CA LYS A 953 -23.69 -9.82 -11.96
C LYS A 953 -24.76 -10.22 -10.94
N LYS A 954 -25.17 -11.49 -10.94
CA LYS A 954 -26.13 -12.02 -9.96
C LYS A 954 -25.61 -11.90 -8.52
N TYR A 955 -24.33 -12.19 -8.32
CA TYR A 955 -23.66 -11.96 -7.04
C TYR A 955 -23.73 -10.48 -6.63
N GLU A 956 -23.42 -9.55 -7.54
CA GLU A 956 -23.46 -8.10 -7.27
C GLU A 956 -24.87 -7.58 -6.93
N GLU A 957 -25.91 -8.14 -7.57
CA GLU A 957 -27.31 -7.90 -7.23
C GLU A 957 -27.64 -8.43 -5.81
N GLU A 958 -27.24 -9.67 -5.49
CA GLU A 958 -27.50 -10.31 -4.19
C GLU A 958 -26.82 -9.62 -3.00
N ILE A 959 -25.69 -8.93 -3.22
CA ILE A 959 -25.01 -8.14 -2.18
C ILE A 959 -25.35 -6.64 -2.21
N GLY A 960 -26.31 -6.23 -3.05
CA GLY A 960 -26.87 -4.88 -3.06
C GLY A 960 -26.00 -3.83 -3.75
N ILE A 961 -25.02 -4.23 -4.57
CA ILE A 961 -24.19 -3.32 -5.37
C ILE A 961 -25.00 -2.77 -6.56
N ILE A 962 -25.82 -3.62 -7.19
CA ILE A 962 -26.69 -3.24 -8.30
C ILE A 962 -28.13 -3.21 -7.77
N LYS A 963 -28.76 -2.03 -7.73
CA LYS A 963 -30.18 -1.90 -7.43
C LYS A 963 -30.99 -2.35 -8.65
N ASP A 964 -31.93 -3.26 -8.43
CA ASP A 964 -32.79 -3.90 -9.45
C ASP A 964 -33.02 -3.06 -10.72
N SER A 965 -32.47 -3.53 -11.84
CA SER A 965 -33.13 -3.32 -13.13
C SER A 965 -34.25 -4.36 -13.20
N LYS A 966 -35.47 -3.96 -12.83
CA LYS A 966 -36.72 -4.75 -12.93
C LYS A 966 -36.66 -5.82 -14.03
N ILE A 967 -36.96 -7.07 -13.67
CA ILE A 967 -37.59 -8.06 -14.55
C ILE A 967 -38.95 -8.38 -13.96
#